data_AF-A0A348VYV8-F1
#
_entry.id   AF-A0A348VYV8-F1
#
_cell.length_a   1.000
_cell.length_b   1.000
_cell.length_c   1.000
_cell.angle_alpha   90.00
_cell.angle_beta   90.00
_cell.angle_gamma   90.00
#
_symmetry.space_group_name_H-M   'P 1'
#
loop_
_entity.id
_entity.type
_entity.pdbx_description
1 polymer ?
#
loop_
_entity_poly.entity_id
_entity_poly.type
_entity_poly.pdbx_seq_one_letter_code
_entity_poly.pdbx_strand_id
1 'polypeptide(L)'
;MKKSLLFVSISLVALLGITSCNNNSNDSSSTSPVSSSTTVTSSTTNPSSTTTPASSSSSTTPSGFEDDTPKPTEENLPEGTVVRDYNPAFDTMVDDFSGETSTGTLSDTGATYQSKPYLKVALHSKWDEGTTSDSERMVPTTPDRAIYKMATGTYDLVSMDAIGFRVRLAKGSTPIALSNLIFGCRGADTVQVYPINLANAVDADSSPLEEIGYEYKDLMISVKNSVDDNVMYANPDGTASSLQVTSTMLGFHLYATGDFKGDIEIEEVFAIKGSTRTVIDNFNRATVGNGLENAYWSGSTGTIEGRRAVINEGGSYKVSKADATPAANVALSVKGDSTGLKVTPVKANGDEGTAVAWSELKDSEGKALPTILKNTYASYVVDIEKSGLGSDVVGVKLSSTTEVSINKVFLTDLVDVVAQDYPAIERTGVFDNFNRTQNSFTSDWDASATDPIVVNAGLNGCVSYNGAELISIGNGALKLGATDDYINFVEGSKTGVEGAKYLVFRMKTEGTLDNFRIMVDNMSQPVYFNDWYAAPGTLSKDTPYVDSASGYSLYVIDLEESGLGSMKDQITFFYTGTADLFIDEVFYANDMSRETEVVSAKLNEADLVADFSTGDYVYVGNCYVGDSDIVAVTLKGDGETTLEAIRFELGGKQAWFKDGIVDVHGDLIDYTTALPTEDVTYYIPLRANGLEKGDGTLHIHAGAYNGIKGSLTITALGTYNYVPNTKVVMAENKEVSNNAYNYICGNDGHIAGPKYLTMVVTGDLSTMRIEDAAGNEWWAKDGKIILADGSVLDASTPFAEETTIVIDLVATGLSNNVQIHIHNGGAVDTTVTYKSITLTADNLNYSEIMSALFPAEVE
;
A
#
# COMPACT_ATOMS: atom_id res chain seq x y z
N MET A 1 43.79 44.61 -4.50
CA MET A 1 45.25 44.67 -4.26
C MET A 1 45.64 43.40 -3.49
N LYS A 2 46.83 42.78 -3.73
CA LYS A 2 47.38 41.62 -2.97
C LYS A 2 46.44 40.38 -2.84
N LYS A 3 46.65 39.22 -3.50
CA LYS A 3 47.70 38.19 -3.29
C LYS A 3 48.01 37.98 -1.79
N SER A 4 47.98 36.78 -1.19
CA SER A 4 48.31 35.43 -1.71
C SER A 4 48.01 34.32 -0.69
N LEU A 5 47.94 33.04 -1.16
CA LEU A 5 48.37 31.74 -0.57
C LEU A 5 48.13 31.45 0.94
N LEU A 6 47.57 30.30 1.38
CA LEU A 6 47.91 28.86 1.20
C LEU A 6 48.89 28.30 2.28
N PHE A 7 48.79 26.99 2.55
CA PHE A 7 49.46 26.13 3.55
C PHE A 7 48.80 26.11 4.96
N VAL A 8 48.43 24.99 5.63
CA VAL A 8 48.61 23.51 5.55
C VAL A 8 49.61 22.90 6.56
N SER A 9 49.07 22.06 7.46
CA SER A 9 49.65 20.85 8.13
C SER A 9 50.52 20.90 9.41
N ILE A 10 50.54 19.71 10.06
CA ILE A 10 51.49 19.15 11.08
C ILE A 10 51.18 19.47 12.57
N SER A 11 51.07 18.58 13.58
CA SER A 11 50.99 17.11 13.84
C SER A 11 51.17 16.91 15.38
N LEU A 12 51.16 15.65 15.87
CA LEU A 12 51.56 15.13 17.21
C LEU A 12 50.56 15.33 18.38
N VAL A 13 50.07 14.34 19.15
CA VAL A 13 50.39 12.91 19.52
C VAL A 13 51.06 12.72 20.89
N ALA A 14 50.61 11.67 21.62
CA ALA A 14 51.19 10.99 22.81
C ALA A 14 51.08 11.64 24.21
N LEU A 15 50.99 10.91 25.35
CA LEU A 15 50.45 9.55 25.67
C LEU A 15 50.45 9.32 27.22
N LEU A 16 49.65 8.35 27.73
CA LEU A 16 49.73 7.64 29.05
C LEU A 16 49.52 8.42 30.37
N GLY A 17 49.05 7.75 31.45
CA GLY A 17 49.02 8.38 32.79
C GLY A 17 48.39 7.71 34.05
N ILE A 18 47.91 6.45 34.02
CA ILE A 18 47.50 5.54 35.14
C ILE A 18 47.52 6.07 36.62
N THR A 19 46.43 5.89 37.39
CA THR A 19 46.33 5.17 38.71
C THR A 19 45.06 5.57 39.53
N SER A 20 44.54 4.65 40.35
CA SER A 20 43.32 4.78 41.20
C SER A 20 43.63 4.86 42.71
N CYS A 21 42.78 5.52 43.51
CA CYS A 21 42.35 5.02 44.84
C CYS A 21 41.21 5.82 45.51
N ASN A 22 40.48 5.14 46.41
CA ASN A 22 39.42 5.59 47.35
C ASN A 22 39.86 6.74 48.33
N ASN A 23 39.02 7.38 49.17
CA ASN A 23 37.87 6.88 49.96
C ASN A 23 37.00 7.99 50.63
N ASN A 24 35.80 7.61 51.13
CA ASN A 24 35.01 8.23 52.25
C ASN A 24 34.38 9.64 52.10
N SER A 25 33.26 10.00 52.77
CA SER A 25 32.18 9.25 53.49
C SER A 25 31.00 10.18 53.91
N ASN A 26 29.95 9.62 54.56
CA ASN A 26 28.77 10.26 55.20
C ASN A 26 27.67 10.79 54.23
N ASP A 27 26.35 10.74 54.48
CA ASP A 27 25.43 10.13 55.50
C ASP A 27 23.96 10.34 55.03
N SER A 28 22.86 9.70 55.52
CA SER A 28 22.60 8.45 56.30
C SER A 28 21.07 8.16 56.39
N SER A 29 20.66 6.94 56.81
CA SER A 29 19.33 6.54 57.39
C SER A 29 18.00 6.79 56.60
N SER A 30 17.28 5.79 56.06
CA SER A 30 16.36 4.78 56.70
C SER A 30 14.92 5.31 57.00
N THR A 31 13.81 4.54 56.98
CA THR A 31 13.57 3.12 57.38
C THR A 31 12.46 2.41 56.57
N SER A 32 12.28 1.10 56.82
CA SER A 32 11.09 0.29 56.49
C SER A 32 10.48 -0.34 57.77
N PRO A 33 9.25 -0.89 57.71
CA PRO A 33 8.87 -2.04 58.53
C PRO A 33 8.37 -3.24 57.69
N VAL A 34 8.21 -4.42 58.33
CA VAL A 34 8.00 -5.73 57.67
C VAL A 34 6.98 -6.59 58.45
N SER A 35 6.42 -7.63 57.80
CA SER A 35 5.61 -8.73 58.36
C SER A 35 4.13 -8.43 58.62
N SER A 36 3.19 -9.32 58.32
CA SER A 36 3.16 -10.74 58.76
C SER A 36 2.22 -11.64 57.94
N SER A 37 2.27 -12.95 58.19
CA SER A 37 1.60 -14.02 57.43
C SER A 37 0.40 -14.65 58.14
N THR A 38 -0.58 -15.19 57.41
CA THR A 38 -1.49 -16.25 57.91
C THR A 38 -1.97 -17.14 56.76
N THR A 39 -2.15 -18.44 57.03
CA THR A 39 -2.56 -19.46 56.04
C THR A 39 -3.86 -20.13 56.46
N VAL A 40 -4.83 -20.27 55.55
CA VAL A 40 -5.98 -21.18 55.67
C VAL A 40 -6.26 -21.80 54.30
N THR A 41 -6.64 -23.08 54.27
CA THR A 41 -6.79 -23.89 53.05
C THR A 41 -8.22 -24.36 52.81
N SER A 42 -8.72 -24.27 51.56
CA SER A 42 -9.61 -25.28 50.96
C SER A 42 -9.78 -25.10 49.44
N SER A 43 -9.65 -26.22 48.71
CA SER A 43 -10.02 -26.51 47.29
C SER A 43 -11.25 -25.77 46.72
N THR A 44 -11.39 -25.50 45.40
CA THR A 44 -11.27 -26.45 44.25
C THR A 44 -10.97 -25.81 42.87
N THR A 45 -10.25 -26.56 42.00
CA THR A 45 -10.26 -26.61 40.51
C THR A 45 -9.93 -25.37 39.62
N ASN A 46 -8.96 -25.57 38.71
CA ASN A 46 -8.52 -24.78 37.51
C ASN A 46 -9.57 -24.71 36.37
N PRO A 47 -9.29 -24.01 35.22
CA PRO A 47 -8.33 -22.94 34.89
C PRO A 47 -9.05 -21.64 34.39
N SER A 48 -8.50 -20.45 34.11
CA SER A 48 -7.15 -19.89 33.83
C SER A 48 -6.78 -19.70 32.34
N SER A 49 -7.04 -18.49 31.81
CA SER A 49 -6.34 -17.88 30.66
C SER A 49 -6.65 -16.38 30.55
N THR A 50 -5.76 -15.51 31.03
CA THR A 50 -5.77 -14.06 30.74
C THR A 50 -4.42 -13.66 30.17
N THR A 51 -4.36 -13.51 28.85
CA THR A 51 -3.21 -13.02 28.10
C THR A 51 -3.31 -11.51 27.94
N THR A 52 -2.32 -10.78 28.46
CA THR A 52 -2.18 -9.34 28.26
C THR A 52 -1.23 -9.10 27.09
N PRO A 53 -1.64 -8.40 26.01
CA PRO A 53 -0.72 -7.98 24.96
C PRO A 53 0.34 -7.02 25.53
N ALA A 54 1.58 -7.15 25.08
CA ALA A 54 2.68 -6.29 25.53
C ALA A 54 2.65 -4.93 24.82
N SER A 55 2.97 -3.85 25.53
CA SER A 55 3.07 -2.50 24.96
C SER A 55 4.36 -2.34 24.16
N SER A 56 4.28 -2.37 22.83
CA SER A 56 5.37 -1.99 21.93
C SER A 56 5.42 -0.47 21.74
N SER A 57 6.50 0.17 22.18
CA SER A 57 6.77 1.59 21.91
C SER A 57 7.49 1.75 20.57
N SER A 58 6.89 2.43 19.60
CA SER A 58 7.53 2.81 18.34
C SER A 58 7.46 4.34 18.11
N SER A 59 8.35 4.85 17.28
CA SER A 59 8.55 6.29 17.06
C SER A 59 7.56 6.88 16.05
N THR A 60 7.04 8.06 16.35
CA THR A 60 6.19 8.84 15.43
C THR A 60 7.01 9.43 14.27
N THR A 61 7.13 8.69 13.18
CA THR A 61 7.39 9.26 11.85
C THR A 61 6.04 9.78 11.31
N PRO A 62 5.92 11.06 10.88
CA PRO A 62 4.64 11.55 10.37
C PRO A 62 4.30 10.91 9.02
N SER A 63 3.20 10.16 8.95
CA SER A 63 2.56 9.83 7.68
C SER A 63 2.03 11.11 7.03
N GLY A 64 2.15 11.23 5.71
CA GLY A 64 1.53 12.34 4.97
C GLY A 64 0.01 12.31 5.09
N PHE A 65 -0.64 13.47 4.95
CA PHE A 65 -2.09 13.51 4.75
C PHE A 65 -2.40 13.16 3.29
N GLU A 66 -2.64 11.87 3.03
CA GLU A 66 -3.25 11.41 1.79
C GLU A 66 -4.67 11.98 1.69
N ASP A 67 -4.98 12.57 0.53
CA ASP A 67 -6.13 13.47 0.34
C ASP A 67 -7.31 12.74 -0.29
N ASP A 68 -7.82 11.75 0.43
CA ASP A 68 -9.15 11.18 0.19
C ASP A 68 -10.26 12.11 0.72
N THR A 69 -10.18 13.41 0.40
CA THR A 69 -11.40 14.22 0.39
C THR A 69 -12.34 13.65 -0.68
N PRO A 70 -13.66 13.51 -0.41
CA PRO A 70 -14.57 12.92 -1.38
C PRO A 70 -14.51 13.68 -2.71
N LYS A 71 -13.96 13.02 -3.75
CA LYS A 71 -13.76 13.61 -5.08
C LYS A 71 -15.05 14.32 -5.51
N PRO A 72 -15.00 15.60 -5.91
CA PRO A 72 -16.19 16.27 -6.41
C PRO A 72 -16.70 15.50 -7.62
N THR A 73 -17.89 14.90 -7.53
CA THR A 73 -18.46 14.19 -8.67
C THR A 73 -18.56 15.14 -9.85
N GLU A 74 -18.20 14.66 -11.05
CA GLU A 74 -18.07 15.48 -12.26
C GLU A 74 -19.34 16.31 -12.55
N GLU A 75 -20.50 15.82 -12.11
CA GLU A 75 -21.80 16.53 -12.09
C GLU A 75 -21.77 17.95 -11.53
N ASN A 76 -20.81 18.30 -10.66
CA ASN A 76 -20.78 19.58 -9.95
C ASN A 76 -19.90 20.67 -10.60
N LEU A 77 -18.94 20.31 -11.46
CA LEU A 77 -18.05 21.27 -12.12
C LEU A 77 -18.47 21.52 -13.58
N PRO A 78 -18.26 22.72 -14.15
CA PRO A 78 -18.47 22.94 -15.57
C PRO A 78 -17.54 22.04 -16.41
N GLU A 79 -18.09 21.42 -17.46
CA GLU A 79 -17.36 20.57 -18.41
C GLU A 79 -16.10 21.27 -18.94
N GLY A 80 -14.95 20.59 -18.87
CA GLY A 80 -13.66 21.14 -19.29
C GLY A 80 -13.03 22.16 -18.34
N THR A 81 -13.45 22.20 -17.06
CA THR A 81 -12.73 22.91 -15.99
C THR A 81 -11.41 22.19 -15.68
N VAL A 82 -10.28 22.89 -15.75
CA VAL A 82 -8.97 22.32 -15.35
C VAL A 82 -8.84 22.30 -13.83
N VAL A 83 -8.85 21.10 -13.27
CA VAL A 83 -8.48 20.80 -11.87
C VAL A 83 -7.26 19.87 -11.86
N ARG A 84 -6.56 19.82 -10.74
CA ARG A 84 -5.46 18.87 -10.54
C ARG A 84 -5.37 18.47 -9.06
N ASP A 85 -5.40 17.17 -8.79
CA ASP A 85 -5.07 16.62 -7.47
C ASP A 85 -3.55 16.68 -7.25
N TYR A 86 -3.08 16.57 -6.01
CA TYR A 86 -1.65 16.70 -5.69
C TYR A 86 -0.88 15.38 -5.96
N ASN A 87 0.16 15.45 -6.79
CA ASN A 87 1.07 14.32 -7.06
C ASN A 87 2.49 14.65 -6.54
N PRO A 88 3.00 13.97 -5.50
CA PRO A 88 4.30 14.27 -4.90
C PRO A 88 5.52 14.02 -5.80
N ALA A 89 5.39 13.28 -6.91
CA ALA A 89 6.49 13.04 -7.85
C ALA A 89 6.77 14.26 -8.75
N PHE A 90 5.78 15.12 -8.98
CA PHE A 90 5.87 16.24 -9.94
C PHE A 90 5.55 17.61 -9.32
N ASP A 91 4.72 17.65 -8.28
CA ASP A 91 4.21 18.89 -7.70
C ASP A 91 4.99 19.30 -6.44
N THR A 92 5.20 20.60 -6.26
CA THR A 92 5.76 21.12 -5.00
C THR A 92 4.66 21.58 -4.07
N MET A 93 4.37 20.80 -3.02
CA MET A 93 3.51 21.24 -1.92
C MET A 93 4.06 22.52 -1.29
N VAL A 94 3.22 23.56 -1.22
CA VAL A 94 3.48 24.82 -0.52
C VAL A 94 2.81 24.82 0.84
N ASP A 95 1.57 24.30 0.92
CA ASP A 95 0.80 24.19 2.16
C ASP A 95 -0.32 23.14 2.05
N ASP A 96 -0.31 22.15 2.94
CA ASP A 96 -1.34 21.12 3.09
C ASP A 96 -2.21 21.31 4.34
N PHE A 97 -1.97 22.39 5.10
CA PHE A 97 -2.67 22.71 6.35
C PHE A 97 -2.56 21.60 7.43
N SER A 98 -1.60 20.67 7.32
CA SER A 98 -1.51 19.46 8.15
C SER A 98 -1.30 19.70 9.65
N GLY A 99 -0.49 20.68 10.04
CA GLY A 99 -0.14 20.96 11.43
C GLY A 99 -1.23 21.68 12.23
N GLU A 100 -1.15 21.69 13.57
CA GLU A 100 -2.12 22.43 14.41
C GLU A 100 -1.97 23.96 14.35
N THR A 101 -0.94 24.45 13.67
CA THR A 101 -0.65 25.88 13.50
C THR A 101 -0.45 26.22 12.02
N SER A 102 -1.07 27.31 11.58
CA SER A 102 -0.90 27.91 10.26
C SER A 102 0.58 28.04 9.85
N THR A 103 0.94 27.45 8.72
CA THR A 103 2.27 27.57 8.08
C THR A 103 2.44 28.96 7.47
N GLY A 104 1.38 29.49 6.85
CA GLY A 104 1.29 30.85 6.34
C GLY A 104 0.84 31.89 7.38
N THR A 105 0.87 33.16 6.97
CA THR A 105 0.44 34.32 7.76
C THR A 105 -1.00 34.70 7.45
N LEU A 106 -1.81 34.87 8.50
CA LEU A 106 -3.18 35.38 8.42
C LEU A 106 -3.21 36.88 8.80
N SER A 107 -4.21 37.61 8.33
CA SER A 107 -4.46 38.99 8.78
C SER A 107 -5.14 39.05 10.15
N ASP A 108 -4.69 39.98 11.02
CA ASP A 108 -5.23 40.21 12.37
C ASP A 108 -6.77 40.36 12.45
N THR A 109 -7.39 40.77 11.34
CA THR A 109 -8.84 40.87 11.16
C THR A 109 -9.28 40.12 9.91
N GLY A 110 -10.46 39.53 9.95
CA GLY A 110 -11.11 38.94 8.77
C GLY A 110 -10.54 37.61 8.29
N ALA A 111 -9.55 37.01 8.95
CA ALA A 111 -9.05 35.67 8.61
C ALA A 111 -8.88 34.81 9.88
N THR A 112 -9.17 33.52 9.79
CA THR A 112 -9.01 32.56 10.90
C THR A 112 -8.41 31.24 10.42
N TYR A 113 -7.56 30.65 11.25
CA TYR A 113 -7.10 29.27 11.08
C TYR A 113 -8.05 28.32 11.81
N GLN A 114 -8.55 27.30 11.13
CA GLN A 114 -9.28 26.18 11.74
C GLN A 114 -8.25 25.07 12.00
N SER A 115 -7.64 25.08 13.18
CA SER A 115 -6.59 24.12 13.59
C SER A 115 -7.11 22.73 13.93
N LYS A 116 -8.42 22.61 14.18
CA LYS A 116 -9.10 21.36 14.45
C LYS A 116 -9.98 20.97 13.25
N PRO A 117 -9.80 19.77 12.68
CA PRO A 117 -10.84 19.12 11.90
C PRO A 117 -12.13 18.97 12.71
N TYR A 118 -13.25 18.80 12.03
CA TYR A 118 -14.52 18.46 12.68
C TYR A 118 -15.42 17.66 11.75
N LEU A 119 -16.30 16.84 12.33
CA LEU A 119 -17.33 16.13 11.60
C LEU A 119 -18.53 17.05 11.32
N LYS A 120 -18.89 17.23 10.05
CA LYS A 120 -20.10 17.94 9.63
C LYS A 120 -21.16 16.96 9.15
N VAL A 121 -22.38 17.05 9.68
CA VAL A 121 -23.51 16.20 9.27
C VAL A 121 -24.73 17.04 8.93
N ALA A 122 -25.30 16.82 7.73
CA ALA A 122 -26.58 17.40 7.33
C ALA A 122 -27.74 16.58 7.92
N LEU A 123 -28.63 17.24 8.66
CA LEU A 123 -29.75 16.61 9.37
C LEU A 123 -31.07 17.06 8.72
N HIS A 124 -31.69 16.21 7.91
CA HIS A 124 -32.94 16.51 7.20
C HIS A 124 -33.98 15.39 7.41
N SER A 125 -35.12 15.70 8.02
CA SER A 125 -36.18 14.71 8.35
C SER A 125 -36.99 14.18 7.17
N LYS A 126 -36.97 14.88 6.03
CA LYS A 126 -37.70 14.50 4.82
C LYS A 126 -36.79 14.57 3.61
N TRP A 127 -36.99 13.60 2.72
CA TRP A 127 -36.46 13.59 1.36
C TRP A 127 -37.10 14.73 0.56
N ASP A 128 -36.29 15.63 0.00
CA ASP A 128 -36.75 16.61 -0.98
C ASP A 128 -36.86 15.88 -2.34
N GLU A 129 -38.08 15.68 -2.85
CA GLU A 129 -38.35 14.93 -4.09
C GLU A 129 -37.80 15.64 -5.34
N GLY A 130 -36.49 15.51 -5.59
CA GLY A 130 -35.84 16.12 -6.75
C GLY A 130 -34.33 15.87 -6.92
N THR A 131 -33.60 15.40 -5.90
CA THR A 131 -32.15 15.12 -6.03
C THR A 131 -31.88 13.64 -6.35
N THR A 132 -30.80 13.38 -7.09
CA THR A 132 -30.53 12.09 -7.75
C THR A 132 -29.37 11.31 -7.14
N SER A 133 -28.39 11.98 -6.52
CA SER A 133 -27.16 11.36 -6.02
C SER A 133 -27.39 10.42 -4.84
N ASP A 134 -26.57 9.37 -4.73
CA ASP A 134 -26.63 8.42 -3.61
C ASP A 134 -26.07 8.99 -2.29
N SER A 135 -25.18 9.98 -2.38
CA SER A 135 -24.59 10.66 -1.21
C SER A 135 -25.63 11.40 -0.36
N GLU A 136 -26.67 11.99 -0.97
CA GLU A 136 -27.77 12.65 -0.22
C GLU A 136 -28.78 11.65 0.39
N ARG A 137 -28.72 10.36 0.04
CA ARG A 137 -29.68 9.36 0.53
C ARG A 137 -29.44 8.93 1.98
N MET A 138 -28.40 9.41 2.65
CA MET A 138 -27.97 9.00 4.00
C MET A 138 -28.47 9.94 5.12
N VAL A 139 -29.79 10.12 5.22
CA VAL A 139 -30.42 10.80 6.37
C VAL A 139 -30.10 10.04 7.69
N PRO A 140 -29.58 10.70 8.74
CA PRO A 140 -29.14 10.01 9.96
C PRO A 140 -30.28 9.78 10.99
N THR A 141 -31.23 8.91 10.65
CA THR A 141 -32.43 8.62 11.46
C THR A 141 -32.46 7.25 12.15
N THR A 142 -31.38 6.46 12.09
CA THR A 142 -31.31 5.12 12.72
C THR A 142 -29.97 4.90 13.42
N PRO A 143 -29.80 3.84 14.24
CA PRO A 143 -28.49 3.49 14.76
C PRO A 143 -27.46 3.21 13.64
N ASP A 144 -27.87 2.55 12.56
CA ASP A 144 -26.96 2.24 11.45
C ASP A 144 -26.59 3.48 10.63
N ARG A 145 -27.54 4.40 10.46
CA ARG A 145 -27.36 5.72 9.84
C ARG A 145 -27.36 6.79 10.92
N ALA A 146 -26.21 6.93 11.57
CA ALA A 146 -26.02 7.82 12.71
C ALA A 146 -25.30 9.12 12.33
N ILE A 147 -25.54 10.18 13.10
CA ILE A 147 -24.74 11.41 13.12
C ILE A 147 -23.31 11.06 13.53
N TYR A 148 -23.16 10.19 14.53
CA TYR A 148 -21.89 9.55 14.89
C TYR A 148 -22.17 8.21 15.57
N LYS A 149 -21.39 7.17 15.28
CA LYS A 149 -21.50 5.87 15.96
C LYS A 149 -20.14 5.20 16.14
N MET A 150 -20.00 4.41 17.20
CA MET A 150 -18.83 3.54 17.43
C MET A 150 -19.11 2.38 18.39
N ALA A 151 -18.26 1.36 18.36
CA ALA A 151 -18.01 0.45 19.49
C ALA A 151 -16.51 0.24 19.73
N THR A 152 -16.12 -0.20 20.92
CA THR A 152 -14.72 -0.25 21.37
C THR A 152 -14.48 -1.34 22.41
N GLY A 153 -13.28 -1.94 22.37
CA GLY A 153 -12.74 -2.76 23.47
C GLY A 153 -11.79 -1.98 24.40
N THR A 154 -11.23 -0.87 23.92
CA THR A 154 -10.23 -0.07 24.66
C THR A 154 -10.87 0.75 25.78
N TYR A 155 -12.01 1.40 25.51
CA TYR A 155 -12.64 2.28 26.48
C TYR A 155 -13.73 1.54 27.28
N ASP A 156 -13.55 1.44 28.60
CA ASP A 156 -14.60 0.98 29.53
C ASP A 156 -15.69 2.05 29.67
N LEU A 157 -16.56 2.12 28.65
CA LEU A 157 -17.63 3.12 28.53
C LEU A 157 -18.66 3.03 29.68
N VAL A 158 -18.87 1.84 30.26
CA VAL A 158 -19.77 1.62 31.41
C VAL A 158 -19.24 2.32 32.65
N SER A 159 -17.93 2.29 32.85
CA SER A 159 -17.31 2.94 34.01
C SER A 159 -17.26 4.47 33.94
N MET A 160 -17.50 5.08 32.78
CA MET A 160 -17.48 6.53 32.57
C MET A 160 -18.68 7.22 33.23
N ASP A 161 -18.51 8.46 33.65
CA ASP A 161 -19.56 9.24 34.30
C ASP A 161 -20.44 9.98 33.27
N ALA A 162 -19.85 10.36 32.12
CA ALA A 162 -20.58 10.82 30.93
C ALA A 162 -19.82 10.52 29.63
N ILE A 163 -20.55 10.38 28.53
CA ILE A 163 -20.04 10.44 27.15
C ILE A 163 -20.41 11.81 26.57
N GLY A 164 -19.48 12.48 25.92
CA GLY A 164 -19.62 13.86 25.50
C GLY A 164 -19.32 14.12 24.03
N PHE A 165 -20.04 15.09 23.47
CA PHE A 165 -19.85 15.61 22.12
C PHE A 165 -19.57 17.11 22.20
N ARG A 166 -18.46 17.56 21.62
CA ARG A 166 -18.14 18.98 21.50
C ARG A 166 -18.75 19.52 20.22
N VAL A 167 -19.90 20.16 20.35
CA VAL A 167 -20.90 20.28 19.27
C VAL A 167 -21.45 21.69 19.11
N ARG A 168 -21.82 22.04 17.88
CA ARG A 168 -22.60 23.24 17.52
C ARG A 168 -23.51 22.97 16.32
N LEU A 169 -24.45 23.89 16.08
CA LEU A 169 -25.15 24.01 14.80
C LEU A 169 -24.29 24.82 13.83
N ALA A 170 -24.26 24.44 12.55
CA ALA A 170 -23.55 25.24 11.55
C ALA A 170 -24.23 26.62 11.40
N LYS A 171 -23.43 27.67 11.22
CA LYS A 171 -23.83 29.09 11.13
C LYS A 171 -24.96 29.30 10.11
N GLY A 172 -26.17 29.61 10.60
CA GLY A 172 -27.36 29.85 9.76
C GLY A 172 -28.30 28.65 9.56
N SER A 173 -27.99 27.48 10.13
CA SER A 173 -28.91 26.34 10.21
C SER A 173 -30.15 26.67 11.06
N THR A 174 -31.28 26.00 10.80
CA THR A 174 -32.42 26.06 11.74
C THR A 174 -32.05 25.36 13.05
N PRO A 175 -32.46 25.87 14.22
CA PRO A 175 -32.28 25.17 15.49
C PRO A 175 -32.89 23.76 15.50
N ILE A 176 -32.15 22.82 16.07
CA ILE A 176 -32.57 21.42 16.25
C ILE A 176 -32.68 21.18 17.75
N ALA A 177 -33.91 20.95 18.23
CA ALA A 177 -34.18 20.73 19.64
C ALA A 177 -33.64 19.37 20.11
N LEU A 178 -33.22 19.28 21.37
CA LEU A 178 -32.77 18.02 21.98
C LEU A 178 -33.82 16.89 21.91
N SER A 179 -35.12 17.21 21.81
CA SER A 179 -36.19 16.23 21.61
C SER A 179 -36.07 15.41 20.32
N ASN A 180 -35.33 15.93 19.34
CA ASN A 180 -35.15 15.34 18.03
C ASN A 180 -33.83 14.55 17.93
N LEU A 181 -33.10 14.38 19.04
CA LEU A 181 -31.82 13.67 19.11
C LEU A 181 -31.91 12.49 20.09
N ILE A 182 -31.33 11.36 19.70
CA ILE A 182 -31.27 10.12 20.47
C ILE A 182 -29.80 9.72 20.66
N PHE A 183 -29.42 9.41 21.91
CA PHE A 183 -28.21 8.67 22.24
C PHE A 183 -28.58 7.19 22.45
N GLY A 184 -28.21 6.35 21.49
CA GLY A 184 -28.52 4.92 21.47
C GLY A 184 -27.37 4.06 22.00
N CYS A 185 -27.49 3.54 23.22
CA CYS A 185 -26.52 2.62 23.83
C CYS A 185 -26.55 1.24 23.14
N ARG A 186 -25.39 0.59 22.94
CA ARG A 186 -25.28 -0.78 22.40
C ARG A 186 -24.59 -1.69 23.41
N GLY A 187 -25.33 -2.67 23.92
CA GLY A 187 -24.84 -3.64 24.91
C GLY A 187 -24.09 -4.83 24.28
N ALA A 188 -24.60 -5.35 23.17
CA ALA A 188 -24.01 -6.42 22.37
C ALA A 188 -24.67 -6.44 20.98
N ASP A 189 -24.13 -7.25 20.06
CA ASP A 189 -24.67 -7.39 18.70
C ASP A 189 -25.91 -8.28 18.64
N THR A 190 -26.15 -9.05 19.70
CA THR A 190 -27.33 -9.91 19.89
C THR A 190 -28.53 -9.19 20.50
N VAL A 191 -28.45 -7.87 20.73
CA VAL A 191 -29.52 -7.06 21.35
C VAL A 191 -29.77 -5.75 20.60
N GLN A 192 -30.99 -5.24 20.69
CA GLN A 192 -31.39 -3.95 20.13
C GLN A 192 -30.71 -2.79 20.87
N VAL A 193 -30.41 -1.72 20.13
CA VAL A 193 -29.87 -0.46 20.67
C VAL A 193 -30.90 0.21 21.57
N TYR A 194 -30.52 0.58 22.80
CA TYR A 194 -31.42 1.22 23.77
C TYR A 194 -31.42 2.76 23.59
N PRO A 195 -32.57 3.39 23.27
CA PRO A 195 -32.63 4.81 22.92
C PRO A 195 -32.85 5.73 24.15
N ILE A 196 -31.93 6.65 24.41
CA ILE A 196 -32.10 7.77 25.34
C ILE A 196 -32.40 9.04 24.53
N ASN A 197 -33.60 9.61 24.70
CA ASN A 197 -33.93 10.90 24.06
C ASN A 197 -33.27 12.06 24.82
N LEU A 198 -32.57 12.96 24.11
CA LEU A 198 -31.73 13.97 24.77
C LEU A 198 -32.51 15.05 25.53
N ALA A 199 -33.81 15.26 25.25
CA ALA A 199 -34.66 16.13 26.08
C ALA A 199 -35.01 15.54 27.46
N ASN A 200 -34.79 14.23 27.65
CA ASN A 200 -34.95 13.53 28.94
C ASN A 200 -33.61 13.14 29.57
N ALA A 201 -32.49 13.35 28.87
CA ALA A 201 -31.15 13.00 29.35
C ALA A 201 -30.61 14.07 30.32
N VAL A 202 -29.63 13.65 31.11
CA VAL A 202 -28.93 14.50 32.08
C VAL A 202 -27.41 14.26 32.06
N ASP A 203 -26.67 15.22 32.57
CA ASP A 203 -25.21 15.14 32.72
C ASP A 203 -24.77 14.33 33.97
N ALA A 204 -23.45 14.31 34.22
CA ALA A 204 -22.86 13.61 35.37
C ALA A 204 -23.30 14.17 36.74
N ASP A 205 -23.69 15.45 36.80
CA ASP A 205 -24.24 16.11 37.99
C ASP A 205 -25.78 16.01 38.07
N SER A 206 -26.40 15.22 37.18
CA SER A 206 -27.86 15.04 37.03
C SER A 206 -28.62 16.33 36.63
N SER A 207 -27.95 17.27 35.96
CA SER A 207 -28.59 18.46 35.39
C SER A 207 -29.12 18.20 33.97
N PRO A 208 -30.25 18.81 33.55
CA PRO A 208 -30.73 18.71 32.17
C PRO A 208 -29.73 19.27 31.16
N LEU A 209 -29.62 18.62 29.99
CA LEU A 209 -28.70 19.05 28.93
C LEU A 209 -29.08 20.42 28.35
N GLU A 210 -28.07 21.20 27.94
CA GLU A 210 -28.30 22.46 27.23
C GLU A 210 -28.61 22.27 25.74
N GLU A 211 -29.58 23.04 25.22
CA GLU A 211 -29.88 23.13 23.78
C GLU A 211 -28.64 23.55 22.96
N ILE A 212 -28.49 23.00 21.76
CA ILE A 212 -27.33 23.23 20.89
C ILE A 212 -27.45 24.59 20.19
N GLY A 213 -26.38 25.40 20.23
CA GLY A 213 -26.31 26.72 19.60
C GLY A 213 -25.25 26.79 18.50
N TYR A 214 -25.00 27.98 17.95
CA TYR A 214 -23.97 28.20 16.91
C TYR A 214 -22.52 28.30 17.46
N GLU A 215 -22.35 28.25 18.79
CA GLU A 215 -21.05 28.23 19.46
C GLU A 215 -20.75 26.81 19.97
N TYR A 216 -19.48 26.38 19.91
CA TYR A 216 -19.09 25.04 20.37
C TYR A 216 -19.27 24.88 21.87
N LYS A 217 -20.14 23.94 22.26
CA LYS A 217 -20.38 23.53 23.65
C LYS A 217 -20.18 22.04 23.84
N ASP A 218 -19.99 21.63 25.08
CA ASP A 218 -19.79 20.24 25.46
C ASP A 218 -21.12 19.63 25.91
N LEU A 219 -21.75 18.84 25.04
CA LEU A 219 -23.00 18.13 25.31
C LEU A 219 -22.68 16.77 25.96
N MET A 220 -22.85 16.67 27.28
CA MET A 220 -22.38 15.52 28.09
C MET A 220 -23.55 14.67 28.61
N ILE A 221 -23.69 13.44 28.10
CA ILE A 221 -24.74 12.49 28.44
C ILE A 221 -24.25 11.50 29.49
N SER A 222 -24.84 11.48 30.68
CA SER A 222 -24.62 10.43 31.68
C SER A 222 -25.66 9.32 31.54
N VAL A 223 -25.25 8.16 31.03
CA VAL A 223 -26.14 6.98 30.89
C VAL A 223 -26.66 6.50 32.25
N LYS A 224 -25.81 6.52 33.29
CA LYS A 224 -26.17 6.11 34.66
C LYS A 224 -27.25 7.00 35.27
N ASN A 225 -27.19 8.32 35.03
CA ASN A 225 -28.16 9.26 35.58
C ASN A 225 -29.42 9.39 34.68
N SER A 226 -29.34 9.00 33.40
CA SER A 226 -30.43 9.11 32.41
C SER A 226 -31.28 7.84 32.25
N VAL A 227 -30.93 6.73 32.91
CA VAL A 227 -31.60 5.42 32.76
C VAL A 227 -31.75 4.74 34.12
N ASP A 228 -32.96 4.24 34.45
CA ASP A 228 -33.19 3.46 35.67
C ASP A 228 -32.31 2.19 35.69
N ASP A 229 -31.67 1.89 36.83
CA ASP A 229 -30.73 0.78 36.98
C ASP A 229 -31.27 -0.61 36.58
N ASN A 230 -32.58 -0.83 36.64
CA ASN A 230 -33.20 -2.13 36.35
C ASN A 230 -33.57 -2.31 34.86
N VAL A 231 -33.20 -1.38 33.98
CA VAL A 231 -33.51 -1.44 32.55
C VAL A 231 -32.59 -2.43 31.82
N MET A 232 -33.21 -3.38 31.12
CA MET A 232 -32.52 -4.35 30.27
C MET A 232 -32.62 -3.94 28.79
N TYR A 233 -31.60 -4.27 27.99
CA TYR A 233 -31.70 -4.23 26.53
C TYR A 233 -32.78 -5.22 26.04
N ALA A 234 -33.37 -4.96 24.88
CA ALA A 234 -34.29 -5.89 24.23
C ALA A 234 -33.54 -6.86 23.30
N ASN A 235 -33.97 -8.11 23.23
CA ASN A 235 -33.59 -9.05 22.18
C ASN A 235 -34.20 -8.61 20.83
N PRO A 236 -33.77 -9.15 19.67
CA PRO A 236 -34.29 -8.75 18.36
C PRO A 236 -35.81 -8.95 18.19
N ASP A 237 -36.42 -9.86 18.95
CA ASP A 237 -37.88 -10.10 18.98
C ASP A 237 -38.67 -9.13 19.89
N GLY A 238 -37.99 -8.18 20.55
CA GLY A 238 -38.58 -7.22 21.49
C GLY A 238 -38.78 -7.74 22.91
N THR A 239 -38.36 -8.97 23.24
CA THR A 239 -38.36 -9.47 24.62
C THR A 239 -37.18 -8.90 25.42
N ALA A 240 -37.27 -8.87 26.75
CA ALA A 240 -36.14 -8.42 27.59
C ALA A 240 -34.97 -9.42 27.55
N SER A 241 -33.76 -8.91 27.34
CA SER A 241 -32.51 -9.67 27.42
C SER A 241 -32.03 -9.82 28.87
N SER A 242 -30.90 -10.51 29.07
CA SER A 242 -30.17 -10.56 30.34
C SER A 242 -29.12 -9.45 30.51
N LEU A 243 -29.01 -8.51 29.57
CA LEU A 243 -28.03 -7.43 29.61
C LEU A 243 -28.67 -6.13 30.14
N GLN A 244 -28.10 -5.56 31.19
CA GLN A 244 -28.58 -4.34 31.84
C GLN A 244 -27.88 -3.10 31.26
N VAL A 245 -28.65 -2.06 30.92
CA VAL A 245 -28.13 -0.87 30.22
C VAL A 245 -27.09 -0.12 31.04
N THR A 246 -27.32 0.10 32.35
CA THR A 246 -26.36 0.80 33.23
C THR A 246 -25.13 -0.05 33.61
N SER A 247 -25.09 -1.34 33.23
CA SER A 247 -23.98 -2.28 33.51
C SER A 247 -23.31 -2.86 32.26
N THR A 248 -23.74 -2.52 31.04
CA THR A 248 -23.16 -3.07 29.80
C THR A 248 -23.33 -2.09 28.64
N MET A 249 -22.23 -1.62 28.07
CA MET A 249 -22.21 -0.72 26.90
C MET A 249 -20.87 -0.89 26.17
N LEU A 250 -20.89 -1.57 25.03
CA LEU A 250 -19.73 -1.74 24.14
C LEU A 250 -19.60 -0.60 23.13
N GLY A 251 -20.68 0.16 22.91
CA GLY A 251 -20.72 1.25 21.94
C GLY A 251 -21.94 2.15 22.08
N PHE A 252 -21.98 3.19 21.26
CA PHE A 252 -23.07 4.17 21.23
C PHE A 252 -23.29 4.75 19.84
N HIS A 253 -24.48 5.33 19.65
CA HIS A 253 -24.90 6.01 18.43
C HIS A 253 -25.54 7.35 18.83
N LEU A 254 -25.27 8.42 18.09
CA LEU A 254 -26.01 9.67 18.12
C LEU A 254 -26.79 9.76 16.81
N TYR A 255 -28.12 9.81 16.85
CA TYR A 255 -28.97 9.89 15.65
C TYR A 255 -30.20 10.76 15.86
N ALA A 256 -30.83 11.20 14.77
CA ALA A 256 -31.95 12.14 14.80
C ALA A 256 -33.32 11.43 14.67
N THR A 257 -34.39 12.10 15.08
CA THR A 257 -35.78 11.62 14.96
C THR A 257 -36.78 12.78 14.93
N GLY A 258 -38.02 12.51 14.51
CA GLY A 258 -39.07 13.52 14.33
C GLY A 258 -38.84 14.41 13.10
N ASP A 259 -39.35 15.65 13.15
CA ASP A 259 -39.23 16.63 12.06
C ASP A 259 -38.18 17.70 12.36
N PHE A 260 -37.19 17.84 11.48
CA PHE A 260 -36.01 18.71 11.60
C PHE A 260 -35.37 19.04 10.23
N LYS A 261 -34.67 20.19 10.14
CA LYS A 261 -33.77 20.53 9.00
C LYS A 261 -32.66 21.51 9.44
N GLY A 262 -31.40 21.08 9.43
CA GLY A 262 -30.22 21.91 9.74
C GLY A 262 -28.93 21.08 9.71
N ASP A 263 -27.78 21.72 9.88
CA ASP A 263 -26.47 21.04 9.92
C ASP A 263 -25.89 21.07 11.33
N ILE A 264 -25.26 19.98 11.76
CA ILE A 264 -24.55 19.85 13.04
C ILE A 264 -23.05 19.66 12.78
N GLU A 265 -22.22 20.23 13.65
CA GLU A 265 -20.76 20.18 13.57
C GLU A 265 -20.20 19.69 14.92
N ILE A 266 -19.37 18.64 14.90
CA ILE A 266 -18.78 17.99 16.07
C ILE A 266 -17.26 18.09 15.97
N GLU A 267 -16.64 18.87 16.84
CA GLU A 267 -15.18 19.07 16.92
C GLU A 267 -14.47 17.90 17.63
N GLU A 268 -15.17 17.21 18.54
CA GLU A 268 -14.56 16.19 19.41
C GLU A 268 -15.64 15.26 19.99
N VAL A 269 -15.31 13.97 20.13
CA VAL A 269 -16.07 12.99 20.92
C VAL A 269 -15.18 12.53 22.06
N PHE A 270 -15.72 12.50 23.29
CA PHE A 270 -14.94 12.25 24.50
C PHE A 270 -15.72 11.49 25.57
N ALA A 271 -15.02 10.97 26.58
CA ALA A 271 -15.60 10.46 27.82
C ALA A 271 -15.04 11.19 29.04
N ILE A 272 -15.85 11.28 30.10
CA ILE A 272 -15.50 11.85 31.40
C ILE A 272 -15.47 10.76 32.46
N LYS A 273 -14.44 10.76 33.31
CA LYS A 273 -14.38 9.94 34.52
C LYS A 273 -13.72 10.74 35.65
N GLY A 274 -14.50 11.10 36.66
CA GLY A 274 -14.14 12.16 37.62
C GLY A 274 -13.79 13.46 36.89
N SER A 275 -12.62 14.03 37.19
CA SER A 275 -12.11 15.24 36.50
C SER A 275 -11.34 14.94 35.20
N THR A 276 -11.26 13.69 34.75
CA THR A 276 -10.46 13.28 33.59
C THR A 276 -11.31 13.27 32.33
N ARG A 277 -10.88 14.00 31.30
CA ARG A 277 -11.41 13.94 29.94
C ARG A 277 -10.53 13.05 29.08
N THR A 278 -11.11 12.02 28.49
CA THR A 278 -10.46 11.14 27.50
C THR A 278 -11.05 11.46 26.13
N VAL A 279 -10.25 11.96 25.19
CA VAL A 279 -10.66 12.11 23.80
C VAL A 279 -10.77 10.73 23.16
N ILE A 280 -11.86 10.51 22.42
CA ILE A 280 -12.17 9.27 21.70
C ILE A 280 -12.07 9.49 20.19
N ASP A 281 -12.57 10.63 19.69
CA ASP A 281 -12.40 11.05 18.30
C ASP A 281 -12.16 12.57 18.24
N ASN A 282 -11.23 12.98 17.37
CA ASN A 282 -10.87 14.37 17.06
C ASN A 282 -10.93 14.66 15.55
N PHE A 283 -11.44 13.70 14.76
CA PHE A 283 -11.61 13.77 13.31
C PHE A 283 -10.33 14.08 12.51
N ASN A 284 -9.15 13.77 13.05
CA ASN A 284 -7.85 13.97 12.40
C ASN A 284 -7.54 12.87 11.35
N ARG A 285 -8.38 12.74 10.33
CA ARG A 285 -8.28 11.79 9.21
C ARG A 285 -9.15 12.26 8.02
N ALA A 286 -8.97 11.69 6.83
CA ALA A 286 -9.75 12.06 5.65
C ALA A 286 -11.23 11.59 5.72
N THR A 287 -11.47 10.33 6.11
CA THR A 287 -12.78 9.68 5.99
C THR A 287 -13.42 9.31 7.34
N VAL A 288 -14.75 9.15 7.38
CA VAL A 288 -15.49 8.91 8.62
C VAL A 288 -15.49 7.45 9.09
N GLY A 289 -15.19 6.48 8.22
CA GLY A 289 -15.38 5.05 8.47
C GLY A 289 -14.15 4.32 9.00
N ASN A 290 -14.32 3.57 10.09
CA ASN A 290 -13.39 2.59 10.69
C ASN A 290 -11.95 3.01 11.05
N GLY A 291 -11.45 4.16 10.60
CA GLY A 291 -10.11 4.69 10.91
C GLY A 291 -9.91 5.20 12.34
N LEU A 292 -10.45 4.50 13.34
CA LEU A 292 -10.17 4.71 14.76
C LEU A 292 -9.49 3.46 15.34
N GLU A 293 -8.18 3.55 15.54
CA GLU A 293 -7.29 2.53 16.15
C GLU A 293 -7.87 1.85 17.41
N ASN A 294 -8.69 2.58 18.18
CA ASN A 294 -9.26 2.14 19.45
C ASN A 294 -10.77 1.79 19.36
N ALA A 295 -11.28 1.48 18.16
CA ALA A 295 -12.66 1.09 17.91
C ALA A 295 -12.76 -0.25 17.15
N TYR A 296 -13.79 -1.04 17.44
CA TYR A 296 -14.15 -2.22 16.63
C TYR A 296 -14.80 -1.82 15.30
N TRP A 297 -15.48 -0.67 15.28
CA TRP A 297 -16.03 0.01 14.12
C TRP A 297 -16.40 1.43 14.52
N SER A 298 -16.39 2.35 13.55
CA SER A 298 -16.80 3.74 13.73
C SER A 298 -17.37 4.32 12.43
N GLY A 299 -18.27 5.30 12.53
CA GLY A 299 -18.86 5.90 11.33
C GLY A 299 -19.80 7.07 11.58
N SER A 300 -20.18 7.71 10.48
CA SER A 300 -21.14 8.81 10.39
C SER A 300 -21.78 8.80 8.99
N THR A 301 -22.93 9.47 8.82
CA THR A 301 -23.45 9.86 7.49
C THR A 301 -22.91 11.20 6.99
N GLY A 302 -22.04 11.87 7.76
CA GLY A 302 -21.43 13.15 7.42
C GLY A 302 -20.04 13.05 6.81
N THR A 303 -19.39 14.21 6.66
CA THR A 303 -18.03 14.35 6.12
C THR A 303 -17.12 15.05 7.13
N ILE A 304 -15.80 14.79 7.05
CA ILE A 304 -14.82 15.51 7.85
C ILE A 304 -14.44 16.81 7.14
N GLU A 305 -14.65 17.94 7.82
CA GLU A 305 -14.20 19.27 7.42
C GLU A 305 -12.80 19.50 8.01
N GLY A 306 -11.77 19.20 7.22
CA GLY A 306 -10.36 19.27 7.62
C GLY A 306 -9.82 20.66 7.99
N ARG A 307 -8.54 20.69 8.39
CA ARG A 307 -7.79 21.92 8.71
C ARG A 307 -7.75 22.85 7.50
N ARG A 308 -7.86 24.16 7.76
CA ARG A 308 -8.00 25.18 6.71
C ARG A 308 -7.80 26.61 7.21
N ALA A 309 -7.48 27.52 6.31
CA ALA A 309 -7.71 28.95 6.52
C ALA A 309 -9.10 29.34 6.00
N VAL A 310 -9.82 30.17 6.77
CA VAL A 310 -11.10 30.77 6.38
C VAL A 310 -10.93 32.28 6.31
N ILE A 311 -11.08 32.82 5.10
CA ILE A 311 -11.01 34.24 4.78
C ILE A 311 -12.44 34.79 4.75
N ASN A 312 -12.68 35.86 5.50
CA ASN A 312 -13.93 36.58 5.64
C ASN A 312 -13.75 38.03 5.13
N GLU A 313 -14.78 38.88 5.26
CA GLU A 313 -14.79 40.26 4.76
C GLU A 313 -13.53 41.07 5.13
N GLY A 314 -12.66 41.31 4.13
CA GLY A 314 -11.44 42.13 4.25
C GLY A 314 -10.19 41.38 4.73
N GLY A 315 -10.27 40.07 4.94
CA GLY A 315 -9.14 39.26 5.39
C GLY A 315 -8.17 38.83 4.29
N SER A 316 -7.03 38.25 4.68
CA SER A 316 -6.08 37.58 3.80
C SER A 316 -5.35 36.41 4.44
N TYR A 317 -4.96 35.43 3.62
CA TYR A 317 -4.02 34.36 3.94
C TYR A 317 -2.81 34.43 3.00
N LYS A 318 -1.58 34.37 3.51
CA LYS A 318 -0.33 34.38 2.73
C LYS A 318 0.54 33.18 3.08
N VAL A 319 0.90 32.37 2.07
CA VAL A 319 1.83 31.24 2.25
C VAL A 319 2.80 31.13 1.08
N SER A 320 4.03 30.66 1.34
CA SER A 320 5.10 30.58 0.35
C SER A 320 6.25 29.70 0.83
N LYS A 321 6.82 28.91 -0.07
CA LYS A 321 7.94 28.00 0.18
C LYS A 321 9.18 28.50 -0.56
N ALA A 322 10.07 29.19 0.16
CA ALA A 322 11.14 29.99 -0.46
C ALA A 322 12.20 29.16 -1.24
N ASP A 323 12.25 27.86 -0.98
CA ASP A 323 13.09 26.84 -1.59
C ASP A 323 12.39 26.05 -2.72
N ALA A 324 11.11 26.34 -3.01
CA ALA A 324 10.38 25.67 -4.09
C ALA A 324 10.90 26.07 -5.48
N THR A 325 10.96 25.07 -6.37
CA THR A 325 11.12 25.31 -7.82
C THR A 325 9.88 26.05 -8.34
N PRO A 326 10.03 27.19 -9.04
CA PRO A 326 8.89 27.84 -9.69
C PRO A 326 8.33 26.99 -10.82
N ALA A 327 7.01 26.77 -10.82
CA ALA A 327 6.28 26.07 -11.87
C ALA A 327 5.44 27.05 -12.73
N ALA A 328 4.86 26.57 -13.81
CA ALA A 328 3.97 27.32 -14.70
C ALA A 328 2.59 27.62 -14.06
N ASN A 329 2.13 26.79 -13.12
CA ASN A 329 0.82 26.94 -12.49
C ASN A 329 0.89 26.85 -10.95
N VAL A 330 -0.13 27.39 -10.30
CA VAL A 330 -0.44 27.14 -8.88
C VAL A 330 -1.83 26.52 -8.77
N ALA A 331 -1.94 25.38 -8.09
CA ALA A 331 -3.21 24.75 -7.77
C ALA A 331 -3.73 25.26 -6.42
N LEU A 332 -5.01 25.63 -6.38
CA LEU A 332 -5.68 26.22 -5.21
C LEU A 332 -6.93 25.40 -4.87
N SER A 333 -6.88 24.61 -3.78
CA SER A 333 -8.06 23.89 -3.29
C SER A 333 -8.94 24.82 -2.45
N VAL A 334 -10.01 25.34 -3.06
CA VAL A 334 -10.85 26.40 -2.46
C VAL A 334 -12.34 26.09 -2.53
N LYS A 335 -13.10 26.65 -1.57
CA LYS A 335 -14.56 26.68 -1.59
C LYS A 335 -15.14 27.95 -0.97
N GLY A 336 -16.37 28.31 -1.35
CA GLY A 336 -17.10 29.47 -0.79
C GLY A 336 -17.68 30.38 -1.87
N ASP A 337 -17.43 31.69 -1.78
CA ASP A 337 -17.86 32.69 -2.75
C ASP A 337 -16.65 33.48 -3.30
N SER A 338 -16.31 33.26 -4.58
CA SER A 338 -15.15 33.91 -5.22
C SER A 338 -15.40 35.34 -5.74
N THR A 339 -16.59 35.92 -5.58
CA THR A 339 -16.87 37.28 -6.11
C THR A 339 -16.04 38.38 -5.45
N GLY A 340 -15.61 38.19 -4.20
CA GLY A 340 -14.67 39.07 -3.50
C GLY A 340 -13.19 38.65 -3.58
N LEU A 341 -12.89 37.47 -4.16
CA LEU A 341 -11.60 36.79 -4.03
C LEU A 341 -10.54 37.33 -5.00
N LYS A 342 -9.32 37.50 -4.49
CA LYS A 342 -8.14 37.91 -5.26
C LYS A 342 -6.93 37.04 -4.91
N VAL A 343 -6.15 36.69 -5.94
CA VAL A 343 -4.87 36.00 -5.82
C VAL A 343 -3.75 37.03 -6.04
N THR A 344 -2.80 37.08 -5.12
CA THR A 344 -1.56 37.86 -5.24
C THR A 344 -0.39 36.88 -5.21
N PRO A 345 0.56 36.92 -6.15
CA PRO A 345 1.67 35.98 -6.17
C PRO A 345 2.74 36.39 -5.16
N VAL A 346 3.43 35.41 -4.57
CA VAL A 346 4.53 35.62 -3.63
C VAL A 346 5.82 35.06 -4.22
N LYS A 347 6.88 35.88 -4.25
CA LYS A 347 8.19 35.52 -4.78
C LYS A 347 9.12 34.94 -3.71
N ALA A 348 10.20 34.28 -4.12
CA ALA A 348 11.17 33.62 -3.22
C ALA A 348 11.85 34.53 -2.18
N ASN A 349 11.86 35.86 -2.39
CA ASN A 349 12.33 36.85 -1.43
C ASN A 349 11.24 37.35 -0.45
N GLY A 350 10.01 36.84 -0.55
CA GLY A 350 8.84 37.23 0.26
C GLY A 350 7.99 38.39 -0.31
N ASP A 351 8.44 39.03 -1.40
CA ASP A 351 7.71 40.14 -2.03
C ASP A 351 6.36 39.67 -2.61
N GLU A 352 5.38 40.57 -2.55
CA GLU A 352 4.05 40.39 -3.15
C GLU A 352 3.98 41.08 -4.51
N GLY A 353 3.46 40.37 -5.52
CA GLY A 353 3.22 40.93 -6.85
C GLY A 353 1.91 41.72 -6.95
N THR A 354 1.38 41.85 -8.17
CA THR A 354 0.08 42.48 -8.40
C THR A 354 -1.05 41.51 -8.03
N ALA A 355 -2.05 42.00 -7.29
CA ALA A 355 -3.26 41.24 -6.99
C ALA A 355 -4.22 41.20 -8.19
N VAL A 356 -4.65 40.01 -8.59
CA VAL A 356 -5.58 39.76 -9.70
C VAL A 356 -6.90 39.21 -9.14
N ALA A 357 -8.06 39.64 -9.66
CA ALA A 357 -9.35 39.13 -9.19
C ALA A 357 -9.63 37.73 -9.74
N TRP A 358 -10.37 36.88 -9.00
CA TRP A 358 -10.66 35.51 -9.43
C TRP A 358 -11.28 35.43 -10.84
N SER A 359 -12.17 36.36 -11.17
CA SER A 359 -12.81 36.49 -12.49
C SER A 359 -11.88 36.94 -13.63
N GLU A 360 -10.62 37.27 -13.33
CA GLU A 360 -9.58 37.69 -14.30
C GLU A 360 -8.48 36.62 -14.45
N LEU A 361 -8.44 35.64 -13.55
CA LEU A 361 -7.53 34.49 -13.58
C LEU A 361 -7.90 33.50 -14.68
N LYS A 362 -6.92 32.69 -15.08
CA LYS A 362 -7.05 31.69 -16.14
C LYS A 362 -6.43 30.35 -15.77
N ASP A 363 -6.94 29.31 -16.43
CA ASP A 363 -6.37 27.98 -16.43
C ASP A 363 -5.16 27.85 -17.38
N SER A 364 -4.57 26.66 -17.42
CA SER A 364 -3.44 26.30 -18.28
C SER A 364 -3.77 26.30 -19.78
N GLU A 365 -5.04 26.28 -20.18
CA GLU A 365 -5.47 26.51 -21.58
C GLU A 365 -5.63 28.01 -21.90
N GLY A 366 -5.75 28.87 -20.88
CA GLY A 366 -6.02 30.29 -21.03
C GLY A 366 -7.52 30.66 -21.06
N LYS A 367 -8.41 29.74 -20.68
CA LYS A 367 -9.83 30.05 -20.40
C LYS A 367 -9.94 30.74 -19.05
N ALA A 368 -11.02 31.47 -18.80
CA ALA A 368 -11.27 32.06 -17.48
C ALA A 368 -11.71 30.99 -16.46
N LEU A 369 -11.27 31.09 -15.21
CA LEU A 369 -11.68 30.17 -14.15
C LEU A 369 -13.20 30.24 -13.89
N PRO A 370 -13.87 29.11 -13.61
CA PRO A 370 -15.27 29.12 -13.18
C PRO A 370 -15.43 29.71 -11.78
N THR A 371 -16.67 29.98 -11.37
CA THR A 371 -17.01 30.28 -9.97
C THR A 371 -16.63 29.08 -9.08
N ILE A 372 -16.05 29.34 -7.90
CA ILE A 372 -15.68 28.26 -6.98
C ILE A 372 -16.93 27.54 -6.45
N LEU A 373 -16.81 26.23 -6.19
CA LEU A 373 -17.86 25.48 -5.51
C LEU A 373 -18.13 26.04 -4.11
N LYS A 374 -19.40 26.13 -3.71
CA LYS A 374 -19.78 26.78 -2.45
C LYS A 374 -19.53 25.91 -1.22
N ASN A 375 -19.81 24.61 -1.32
CA ASN A 375 -19.86 23.68 -0.19
C ASN A 375 -18.73 22.63 -0.21
N THR A 376 -18.22 22.31 -1.40
CA THR A 376 -17.22 21.26 -1.68
C THR A 376 -15.93 21.91 -2.15
N TYR A 377 -14.79 21.30 -1.85
CA TYR A 377 -13.49 21.75 -2.38
C TYR A 377 -13.29 21.31 -3.83
N ALA A 378 -12.50 22.09 -4.58
CA ALA A 378 -11.91 21.67 -5.85
C ALA A 378 -10.56 22.37 -6.04
N SER A 379 -9.56 21.63 -6.53
CA SER A 379 -8.19 22.10 -6.75
C SER A 379 -8.05 22.77 -8.12
N TYR A 380 -8.49 24.03 -8.21
CA TYR A 380 -8.46 24.80 -9.45
C TYR A 380 -7.01 25.14 -9.85
N VAL A 381 -6.67 24.89 -11.11
CA VAL A 381 -5.34 25.21 -11.66
C VAL A 381 -5.31 26.65 -12.17
N VAL A 382 -4.38 27.45 -11.67
CA VAL A 382 -4.18 28.85 -12.07
C VAL A 382 -2.84 29.01 -12.79
N ASP A 383 -2.89 29.34 -14.09
CA ASP A 383 -1.70 29.62 -14.90
C ASP A 383 -1.11 30.98 -14.51
N ILE A 384 0.19 30.99 -14.19
CA ILE A 384 0.88 32.17 -13.63
C ILE A 384 1.14 33.26 -14.69
N GLU A 385 1.47 32.89 -15.93
CA GLU A 385 1.73 33.88 -16.99
C GLU A 385 0.42 34.41 -17.59
N LYS A 386 -0.49 33.51 -17.96
CA LYS A 386 -1.77 33.84 -18.61
C LYS A 386 -2.68 34.65 -17.70
N SER A 387 -2.62 34.43 -16.37
CA SER A 387 -3.32 35.25 -15.37
C SER A 387 -2.64 36.58 -15.05
N GLY A 388 -1.42 36.84 -15.56
CA GLY A 388 -0.68 38.07 -15.27
C GLY A 388 -0.06 38.13 -13.86
N LEU A 389 0.10 36.98 -13.20
CA LEU A 389 0.76 36.87 -11.89
C LEU A 389 2.30 37.00 -12.02
N GLY A 390 2.86 36.71 -13.19
CA GLY A 390 4.22 37.11 -13.58
C GLY A 390 5.20 35.94 -13.65
N SER A 391 6.22 35.95 -12.79
CA SER A 391 7.33 34.99 -12.79
C SER A 391 7.82 34.70 -11.37
N ASP A 392 8.58 33.63 -11.19
CA ASP A 392 9.29 33.30 -9.93
C ASP A 392 8.36 33.17 -8.71
N VAL A 393 7.14 32.68 -8.95
CA VAL A 393 6.10 32.49 -7.94
C VAL A 393 6.36 31.20 -7.17
N VAL A 394 6.44 31.31 -5.84
CA VAL A 394 6.67 30.16 -4.93
C VAL A 394 5.60 30.06 -3.83
N GLY A 395 4.47 30.71 -4.06
CA GLY A 395 3.37 30.83 -3.11
C GLY A 395 2.38 31.91 -3.49
N VAL A 396 1.33 32.05 -2.68
CA VAL A 396 0.24 33.00 -2.93
C VAL A 396 -0.19 33.71 -1.65
N LYS A 397 -0.76 34.89 -1.84
CA LYS A 397 -1.59 35.59 -0.88
C LYS A 397 -3.00 35.73 -1.44
N LEU A 398 -3.92 35.03 -0.80
CA LEU A 398 -5.35 35.12 -1.03
C LEU A 398 -5.92 36.26 -0.18
N SER A 399 -6.82 37.06 -0.74
CA SER A 399 -7.57 38.07 0.01
C SER A 399 -9.00 38.14 -0.51
N SER A 400 -9.97 38.38 0.37
CA SER A 400 -11.39 38.32 0.00
C SER A 400 -12.25 39.36 0.70
N THR A 401 -13.33 39.78 0.03
CA THR A 401 -14.46 40.48 0.66
C THR A 401 -15.67 39.58 0.88
N THR A 402 -15.52 38.27 0.68
CA THR A 402 -16.55 37.22 0.80
C THR A 402 -15.97 35.98 1.50
N GLU A 403 -16.82 35.13 2.10
CA GLU A 403 -16.36 33.94 2.83
C GLU A 403 -15.76 32.90 1.86
N VAL A 404 -14.47 32.60 2.01
CA VAL A 404 -13.70 31.63 1.22
C VAL A 404 -12.84 30.79 2.15
N SER A 405 -12.88 29.47 1.98
CA SER A 405 -12.02 28.51 2.69
C SER A 405 -10.97 27.92 1.75
N ILE A 406 -9.75 27.67 2.26
CA ILE A 406 -8.66 26.97 1.56
C ILE A 406 -8.05 25.89 2.46
N ASN A 407 -7.84 24.69 1.91
CA ASN A 407 -7.21 23.55 2.58
C ASN A 407 -5.98 22.98 1.86
N LYS A 408 -5.59 23.49 0.67
CA LYS A 408 -4.35 23.09 -0.01
C LYS A 408 -3.83 24.13 -1.01
N VAL A 409 -2.51 24.33 -1.07
CA VAL A 409 -1.77 25.12 -2.07
C VAL A 409 -0.55 24.32 -2.55
N PHE A 410 -0.41 24.15 -3.86
CA PHE A 410 0.82 23.57 -4.44
C PHE A 410 1.15 24.16 -5.82
N LEU A 411 2.42 24.05 -6.22
CA LEU A 411 2.92 24.45 -7.53
C LEU A 411 2.95 23.22 -8.45
N THR A 412 2.51 23.38 -9.70
CA THR A 412 2.42 22.28 -10.67
C THR A 412 2.72 22.73 -12.10
N ASP A 413 3.47 21.91 -12.83
CA ASP A 413 3.66 22.06 -14.28
C ASP A 413 2.65 21.24 -15.10
N LEU A 414 1.69 20.56 -14.44
CA LEU A 414 0.78 19.58 -15.05
C LEU A 414 1.51 18.45 -15.78
N VAL A 415 2.64 18.01 -15.22
CA VAL A 415 3.26 16.74 -15.59
C VAL A 415 2.45 15.65 -14.90
N ASP A 416 1.74 14.85 -15.67
CA ASP A 416 1.04 13.66 -15.20
C ASP A 416 1.92 12.41 -15.45
N VAL A 417 1.59 11.31 -14.77
CA VAL A 417 2.31 10.05 -14.96
C VAL A 417 2.05 9.56 -16.38
N VAL A 418 3.10 9.47 -17.20
CA VAL A 418 3.02 8.74 -18.47
C VAL A 418 2.95 7.26 -18.12
N ALA A 419 1.83 6.63 -18.47
CA ALA A 419 1.59 5.20 -18.30
C ALA A 419 2.78 4.40 -18.86
N GLN A 420 3.41 3.60 -18.00
CA GLN A 420 4.54 2.74 -18.36
C GLN A 420 4.08 1.40 -18.94
N ASP A 421 4.95 0.71 -19.66
CA ASP A 421 4.64 -0.62 -20.21
C ASP A 421 4.31 -1.61 -19.09
N TYR A 422 3.41 -2.58 -19.35
CA TYR A 422 2.97 -3.53 -18.33
C TYR A 422 4.16 -4.41 -17.90
N PRO A 423 4.45 -4.57 -16.60
CA PRO A 423 5.71 -5.14 -16.13
C PRO A 423 5.88 -6.60 -16.52
N ALA A 424 7.00 -6.89 -17.18
CA ALA A 424 7.58 -8.22 -17.16
C ALA A 424 7.96 -8.58 -15.72
N ILE A 425 7.52 -9.73 -15.23
CA ILE A 425 7.66 -10.18 -13.83
C ILE A 425 8.51 -11.45 -13.66
N GLU A 426 9.46 -11.43 -12.72
CA GLU A 426 10.19 -12.61 -12.23
C GLU A 426 9.57 -13.07 -10.91
N ARG A 427 9.14 -14.33 -10.82
CA ARG A 427 8.49 -14.89 -9.62
C ARG A 427 9.51 -15.20 -8.54
N THR A 428 9.39 -14.55 -7.39
CA THR A 428 10.32 -14.63 -6.26
C THR A 428 9.84 -15.52 -5.11
N GLY A 429 8.53 -15.77 -5.01
CA GLY A 429 7.95 -16.63 -3.97
C GLY A 429 6.55 -17.13 -4.31
N VAL A 430 5.89 -17.74 -3.33
CA VAL A 430 4.48 -18.18 -3.42
C VAL A 430 3.77 -17.73 -2.16
N PHE A 431 2.62 -17.08 -2.30
CA PHE A 431 1.76 -16.81 -1.15
C PHE A 431 0.89 -18.03 -0.86
N ASP A 432 0.12 -18.46 -1.86
CA ASP A 432 -0.63 -19.72 -1.86
C ASP A 432 -0.88 -20.19 -3.31
N ASN A 433 -1.01 -21.50 -3.51
CA ASN A 433 -1.35 -22.16 -4.77
C ASN A 433 -2.63 -23.01 -4.68
N PHE A 434 -3.35 -22.91 -3.56
CA PHE A 434 -4.67 -23.49 -3.30
C PHE A 434 -4.80 -25.01 -3.56
N ASN A 435 -3.67 -25.75 -3.55
CA ASN A 435 -3.63 -27.21 -3.75
C ASN A 435 -4.06 -28.02 -2.50
N ARG A 436 -5.17 -27.62 -1.88
CA ARG A 436 -5.85 -28.32 -0.76
C ARG A 436 -7.31 -28.59 -1.08
N THR A 437 -8.02 -29.19 -0.13
CA THR A 437 -9.49 -29.30 -0.17
C THR A 437 -10.05 -28.80 1.16
N GLN A 438 -10.79 -27.69 1.15
CA GLN A 438 -11.30 -27.04 2.34
C GLN A 438 -12.67 -26.42 2.03
N ASN A 439 -13.72 -26.87 2.71
CA ASN A 439 -15.12 -26.49 2.44
C ASN A 439 -15.80 -25.87 3.67
N SER A 440 -14.99 -25.33 4.59
CA SER A 440 -15.42 -24.78 5.86
C SER A 440 -14.29 -23.92 6.43
N PHE A 441 -14.62 -22.72 6.87
CA PHE A 441 -13.69 -21.77 7.44
C PHE A 441 -14.24 -21.32 8.79
N THR A 442 -13.34 -21.15 9.76
CA THR A 442 -13.68 -20.65 11.10
C THR A 442 -13.46 -19.14 11.16
N SER A 443 -14.05 -18.46 12.14
CA SER A 443 -13.73 -17.08 12.52
C SER A 443 -12.74 -17.00 13.69
N ASP A 444 -12.25 -18.14 14.16
CA ASP A 444 -11.25 -18.27 15.23
C ASP A 444 -9.86 -18.51 14.61
N TRP A 445 -8.97 -17.50 14.71
CA TRP A 445 -7.62 -17.55 14.15
C TRP A 445 -6.74 -18.61 14.82
N ASP A 446 -6.78 -18.75 16.15
CA ASP A 446 -5.94 -19.71 16.88
C ASP A 446 -6.37 -21.16 16.57
N ALA A 447 -7.66 -21.40 16.39
CA ALA A 447 -8.18 -22.66 15.89
C ALA A 447 -7.75 -22.96 14.44
N SER A 448 -7.71 -21.95 13.57
CA SER A 448 -7.26 -22.10 12.18
C SER A 448 -5.75 -22.33 12.06
N ALA A 449 -4.95 -21.58 12.83
CA ALA A 449 -3.49 -21.70 12.90
C ALA A 449 -3.00 -23.08 13.39
N THR A 450 -3.90 -23.90 13.95
CA THR A 450 -3.62 -25.26 14.40
C THR A 450 -4.34 -26.36 13.59
N ASP A 451 -5.13 -26.01 12.57
CA ASP A 451 -5.77 -26.99 11.69
C ASP A 451 -4.73 -27.67 10.77
N PRO A 452 -4.63 -29.02 10.74
CA PRO A 452 -3.73 -29.74 9.85
C PRO A 452 -3.89 -29.41 8.35
N ILE A 453 -5.06 -29.00 7.88
CA ILE A 453 -5.27 -28.60 6.47
C ILE A 453 -4.55 -27.29 6.17
N VAL A 454 -4.63 -26.33 7.09
CA VAL A 454 -4.01 -24.99 6.99
C VAL A 454 -2.49 -25.09 7.22
N VAL A 455 -2.08 -25.79 8.27
CA VAL A 455 -0.65 -25.95 8.63
C VAL A 455 0.13 -26.72 7.56
N ASN A 456 -0.43 -27.79 6.98
CA ASN A 456 0.24 -28.55 5.91
C ASN A 456 0.24 -27.83 4.56
N ALA A 457 -0.61 -26.81 4.37
CA ALA A 457 -0.58 -25.94 3.20
C ALA A 457 0.48 -24.83 3.29
N GLY A 458 1.23 -24.76 4.39
CA GLY A 458 2.24 -23.72 4.59
C GLY A 458 1.67 -22.39 5.08
N LEU A 459 0.50 -22.38 5.74
CA LEU A 459 -0.17 -21.15 6.18
C LEU A 459 -0.05 -20.92 7.69
N ASN A 460 0.04 -19.64 8.08
CA ASN A 460 -0.04 -19.15 9.46
C ASN A 460 -1.49 -19.16 10.00
N GLY A 461 -2.49 -18.94 9.14
CA GLY A 461 -3.91 -18.98 9.49
C GLY A 461 -4.79 -18.72 8.27
N CYS A 462 -6.06 -19.12 8.35
CA CYS A 462 -7.01 -19.11 7.24
C CYS A 462 -8.46 -19.03 7.79
N VAL A 463 -9.07 -17.85 7.79
CA VAL A 463 -10.35 -17.56 8.47
C VAL A 463 -11.32 -16.79 7.59
N SER A 464 -12.57 -16.71 8.01
CA SER A 464 -13.59 -15.85 7.39
C SER A 464 -14.47 -15.21 8.46
N TYR A 465 -14.63 -13.88 8.39
CA TYR A 465 -15.51 -13.14 9.30
C TYR A 465 -16.89 -12.82 8.71
N ASN A 466 -17.11 -12.97 7.39
CA ASN A 466 -18.44 -12.91 6.76
C ASN A 466 -18.50 -13.77 5.48
N GLY A 467 -19.64 -14.39 5.19
CA GLY A 467 -19.87 -15.18 3.96
C GLY A 467 -19.09 -16.50 3.87
N ALA A 468 -18.67 -17.09 4.99
CA ALA A 468 -17.83 -18.31 5.04
C ALA A 468 -18.43 -19.52 4.29
N GLU A 469 -19.76 -19.59 4.19
CA GLU A 469 -20.51 -20.62 3.46
C GLU A 469 -20.45 -20.49 1.92
N LEU A 470 -19.95 -19.36 1.42
CA LEU A 470 -19.74 -19.09 -0.01
C LEU A 470 -18.29 -19.35 -0.44
N ILE A 471 -17.39 -19.64 0.51
CA ILE A 471 -15.97 -19.91 0.28
C ILE A 471 -15.74 -21.42 0.17
N SER A 472 -14.94 -21.84 -0.82
CA SER A 472 -14.42 -23.21 -0.87
C SER A 472 -13.08 -23.26 -1.59
N ILE A 473 -12.22 -24.19 -1.22
CA ILE A 473 -10.95 -24.46 -1.89
C ILE A 473 -10.97 -25.91 -2.36
N GLY A 474 -10.68 -26.13 -3.64
CA GLY A 474 -10.64 -27.46 -4.25
C GLY A 474 -10.34 -27.41 -5.74
N ASN A 475 -9.86 -28.53 -6.28
CA ASN A 475 -9.35 -28.65 -7.66
C ASN A 475 -8.20 -27.67 -7.99
N GLY A 476 -7.44 -27.23 -6.98
CA GLY A 476 -6.33 -26.27 -7.13
C GLY A 476 -6.76 -24.80 -7.17
N ALA A 477 -7.97 -24.44 -6.73
CA ALA A 477 -8.41 -23.06 -6.67
C ALA A 477 -9.22 -22.74 -5.42
N LEU A 478 -9.04 -21.52 -4.90
CA LEU A 478 -9.99 -20.81 -4.06
C LEU A 478 -11.16 -20.32 -4.93
N LYS A 479 -12.38 -20.58 -4.46
CA LYS A 479 -13.62 -19.98 -4.95
C LYS A 479 -14.17 -19.03 -3.88
N LEU A 480 -14.48 -17.82 -4.31
CA LEU A 480 -15.37 -16.87 -3.63
C LEU A 480 -16.70 -16.83 -4.39
N GLY A 481 -17.81 -17.18 -3.75
CA GLY A 481 -19.13 -17.27 -4.39
C GLY A 481 -19.78 -15.94 -4.73
N ALA A 482 -20.68 -15.95 -5.72
CA ALA A 482 -21.55 -14.80 -6.04
C ALA A 482 -22.41 -14.38 -4.83
N THR A 483 -22.49 -13.07 -4.56
CA THR A 483 -23.29 -12.50 -3.46
C THR A 483 -23.58 -11.01 -3.67
N ASP A 484 -24.75 -10.56 -3.16
CA ASP A 484 -25.17 -9.16 -3.04
C ASP A 484 -24.70 -8.52 -1.70
N ASP A 485 -24.17 -9.32 -0.77
CA ASP A 485 -23.44 -8.89 0.44
C ASP A 485 -21.91 -8.93 0.16
N TYR A 486 -21.04 -8.89 1.17
CA TYR A 486 -19.60 -9.11 1.00
C TYR A 486 -19.11 -10.40 1.67
N ILE A 487 -18.36 -11.21 0.94
CA ILE A 487 -17.46 -12.20 1.53
C ILE A 487 -16.28 -11.46 2.17
N ASN A 488 -15.84 -11.93 3.34
CA ASN A 488 -14.53 -11.63 3.90
C ASN A 488 -13.77 -12.93 4.14
N PHE A 489 -12.53 -12.97 3.67
CA PHE A 489 -11.60 -14.09 3.83
C PHE A 489 -10.24 -13.52 4.25
N VAL A 490 -9.56 -14.14 5.20
CA VAL A 490 -8.24 -13.68 5.68
C VAL A 490 -7.30 -14.87 5.74
N GLU A 491 -6.14 -14.74 5.11
CA GLU A 491 -5.15 -15.79 5.01
C GLU A 491 -3.76 -15.24 5.31
N GLY A 492 -2.98 -15.96 6.10
CA GLY A 492 -1.57 -15.66 6.37
C GLY A 492 -0.69 -16.81 5.87
N SER A 493 0.37 -16.51 5.14
CA SER A 493 1.30 -17.47 4.56
C SER A 493 2.60 -17.58 5.37
N LYS A 494 3.20 -18.77 5.46
CA LYS A 494 4.55 -18.95 6.04
C LYS A 494 5.66 -18.70 5.02
N THR A 495 5.32 -18.45 3.76
CA THR A 495 6.27 -18.17 2.67
C THR A 495 6.15 -16.74 2.15
N GLY A 496 5.79 -15.80 3.05
CA GLY A 496 5.80 -14.37 2.79
C GLY A 496 7.19 -13.84 2.38
N VAL A 497 7.22 -12.94 1.41
CA VAL A 497 8.47 -12.37 0.86
C VAL A 497 8.51 -10.87 1.14
N GLU A 498 9.08 -10.50 2.29
CA GLU A 498 9.34 -9.09 2.64
C GLU A 498 10.29 -8.47 1.61
N GLY A 499 9.90 -7.32 1.04
CA GLY A 499 10.67 -6.64 -0.01
C GLY A 499 10.40 -7.12 -1.45
N ALA A 500 9.34 -7.91 -1.69
CA ALA A 500 8.79 -8.06 -3.03
C ALA A 500 8.18 -6.73 -3.53
N LYS A 501 8.37 -6.40 -4.81
CA LYS A 501 7.74 -5.24 -5.47
C LYS A 501 6.32 -5.56 -5.93
N TYR A 502 6.11 -6.79 -6.41
CA TYR A 502 4.86 -7.22 -7.02
C TYR A 502 4.18 -8.32 -6.23
N LEU A 503 2.86 -8.18 -6.11
CA LEU A 503 1.95 -9.26 -5.75
C LEU A 503 1.12 -9.62 -6.99
N VAL A 504 1.06 -10.90 -7.34
CA VAL A 504 0.46 -11.36 -8.60
C VAL A 504 -0.66 -12.35 -8.31
N PHE A 505 -1.85 -12.04 -8.81
CA PHE A 505 -3.06 -12.84 -8.67
C PHE A 505 -3.40 -13.54 -9.98
N ARG A 506 -3.48 -14.88 -9.98
CA ARG A 506 -4.04 -15.64 -11.11
C ARG A 506 -5.54 -15.86 -10.87
N MET A 507 -6.38 -15.20 -11.68
CA MET A 507 -7.83 -15.13 -11.44
C MET A 507 -8.69 -15.38 -12.67
N LYS A 508 -9.92 -15.84 -12.42
CA LYS A 508 -10.99 -15.98 -13.41
C LYS A 508 -12.36 -15.68 -12.79
N THR A 509 -13.17 -14.92 -13.51
CA THR A 509 -14.62 -14.79 -13.25
C THR A 509 -15.37 -14.52 -14.56
N GLU A 510 -16.67 -14.82 -14.57
CA GLU A 510 -17.60 -14.43 -15.65
C GLU A 510 -18.31 -13.09 -15.32
N GLY A 511 -18.03 -12.51 -14.15
CA GLY A 511 -18.59 -11.24 -13.68
C GLY A 511 -17.61 -10.07 -13.81
N THR A 512 -17.91 -8.98 -13.11
CA THR A 512 -16.95 -7.88 -12.90
C THR A 512 -16.14 -8.08 -11.62
N LEU A 513 -14.96 -7.46 -11.57
CA LEU A 513 -14.10 -7.38 -10.40
C LEU A 513 -14.21 -6.02 -9.66
N ASP A 514 -15.09 -5.11 -10.08
CA ASP A 514 -15.17 -3.73 -9.55
C ASP A 514 -15.24 -3.60 -8.01
N ASN A 515 -15.88 -4.57 -7.34
CA ASN A 515 -16.03 -4.59 -5.88
C ASN A 515 -15.05 -5.56 -5.16
N PHE A 516 -14.20 -6.25 -5.92
CA PHE A 516 -13.10 -7.04 -5.36
C PHE A 516 -12.01 -6.09 -4.86
N ARG A 517 -11.50 -6.35 -3.66
CA ARG A 517 -10.55 -5.47 -2.97
C ARG A 517 -9.76 -6.25 -1.93
N ILE A 518 -8.54 -5.81 -1.66
CA ILE A 518 -7.64 -6.45 -0.70
C ILE A 518 -7.08 -5.47 0.33
N MET A 519 -6.71 -6.00 1.50
CA MET A 519 -5.76 -5.37 2.42
C MET A 519 -4.59 -6.32 2.58
N VAL A 520 -3.37 -5.80 2.65
CA VAL A 520 -2.22 -6.57 3.14
C VAL A 520 -1.98 -6.28 4.61
N ASP A 521 -1.53 -7.30 5.34
CA ASP A 521 -1.21 -7.25 6.77
C ASP A 521 -2.26 -6.51 7.62
N ASN A 522 -1.88 -5.38 8.24
CA ASN A 522 -2.73 -4.59 9.14
C ASN A 522 -3.10 -3.22 8.55
N MET A 523 -3.29 -3.12 7.23
CA MET A 523 -3.80 -1.89 6.59
C MET A 523 -5.17 -1.49 7.15
N SER A 524 -5.43 -0.17 7.20
CA SER A 524 -6.67 0.39 7.76
C SER A 524 -7.82 0.52 6.75
N GLN A 525 -7.54 0.41 5.46
CA GLN A 525 -8.52 0.47 4.36
C GLN A 525 -8.15 -0.52 3.24
N PRO A 526 -9.13 -1.12 2.54
CA PRO A 526 -8.90 -1.99 1.38
C PRO A 526 -8.73 -1.22 0.07
N VAL A 527 -7.78 -1.65 -0.76
CA VAL A 527 -7.57 -1.14 -2.13
C VAL A 527 -8.39 -1.96 -3.13
N TYR A 528 -9.21 -1.29 -3.93
CA TYR A 528 -10.09 -1.92 -4.91
C TYR A 528 -9.36 -2.29 -6.20
N PHE A 529 -9.82 -3.35 -6.87
CA PHE A 529 -9.26 -3.87 -8.12
C PHE A 529 -9.11 -2.81 -9.24
N ASN A 530 -9.98 -1.80 -9.26
CA ASN A 530 -9.90 -0.72 -10.24
C ASN A 530 -8.77 0.28 -9.99
N ASP A 531 -8.25 0.33 -8.75
CA ASP A 531 -7.20 1.22 -8.26
C ASP A 531 -5.87 0.46 -8.05
N TRP A 532 -5.78 -0.80 -8.52
CA TRP A 532 -4.53 -1.55 -8.59
C TRP A 532 -3.74 -1.13 -9.83
N TYR A 533 -2.48 -0.76 -9.65
CA TYR A 533 -1.53 -0.41 -10.69
C TYR A 533 -0.52 -1.54 -10.86
N ALA A 534 -0.14 -1.86 -12.10
CA ALA A 534 0.98 -2.77 -12.40
C ALA A 534 2.30 -2.02 -12.60
N ALA A 535 2.22 -0.77 -13.03
CA ALA A 535 3.35 0.16 -13.12
C ALA A 535 2.79 1.59 -13.05
N PRO A 536 3.62 2.63 -12.85
CA PRO A 536 3.14 4.00 -12.74
C PRO A 536 2.24 4.42 -13.91
N GLY A 537 1.01 4.82 -13.57
CA GLY A 537 -0.04 5.21 -14.52
C GLY A 537 -0.71 4.06 -15.30
N THR A 538 -0.36 2.79 -15.04
CA THR A 538 -0.81 1.61 -15.79
C THR A 538 -1.56 0.63 -14.88
N LEU A 539 -2.84 0.38 -15.16
CA LEU A 539 -3.72 -0.37 -14.27
C LEU A 539 -3.56 -1.89 -14.42
N SER A 540 -3.58 -2.61 -13.30
CA SER A 540 -3.42 -4.07 -13.24
C SER A 540 -4.43 -4.82 -14.10
N LYS A 541 -5.64 -4.26 -14.24
CA LYS A 541 -6.76 -4.84 -14.99
C LYS A 541 -6.54 -4.90 -16.50
N ASP A 542 -5.66 -4.07 -17.04
CA ASP A 542 -5.34 -3.99 -18.48
C ASP A 542 -4.26 -5.03 -18.87
N THR A 543 -4.26 -6.20 -18.20
CA THR A 543 -3.20 -7.21 -18.28
C THR A 543 -3.10 -7.89 -19.65
N PRO A 544 -1.88 -8.04 -20.22
CA PRO A 544 -1.64 -8.86 -21.41
C PRO A 544 -1.60 -10.37 -21.09
N TYR A 545 -1.48 -10.76 -19.81
CA TYR A 545 -1.17 -12.14 -19.39
C TYR A 545 -2.42 -13.02 -19.28
N VAL A 546 -3.06 -13.29 -20.42
CA VAL A 546 -4.33 -14.04 -20.51
C VAL A 546 -4.13 -15.48 -21.02
N ASP A 547 -4.31 -16.48 -20.14
CA ASP A 547 -4.38 -17.89 -20.54
C ASP A 547 -5.76 -18.20 -21.16
N SER A 548 -5.84 -17.99 -22.47
CA SER A 548 -7.04 -18.25 -23.28
C SER A 548 -7.49 -19.72 -23.32
N ALA A 549 -6.69 -20.67 -22.79
CA ALA A 549 -7.06 -22.09 -22.75
C ALA A 549 -7.75 -22.49 -21.43
N SER A 550 -7.36 -21.87 -20.31
CA SER A 550 -8.00 -22.09 -18.99
C SER A 550 -8.98 -20.99 -18.57
N GLY A 551 -8.91 -19.82 -19.23
CA GLY A 551 -9.71 -18.62 -18.93
C GLY A 551 -9.20 -17.81 -17.73
N TYR A 552 -8.00 -18.09 -17.22
CA TYR A 552 -7.37 -17.33 -16.14
C TYR A 552 -6.46 -16.23 -16.70
N SER A 553 -6.37 -15.10 -16.00
CA SER A 553 -5.41 -14.03 -16.28
C SER A 553 -4.52 -13.76 -15.07
N LEU A 554 -3.27 -13.33 -15.30
CA LEU A 554 -2.37 -12.85 -14.25
C LEU A 554 -2.53 -11.33 -14.11
N TYR A 555 -2.96 -10.89 -12.93
CA TYR A 555 -3.05 -9.48 -12.56
C TYR A 555 -1.85 -9.14 -11.69
N VAL A 556 -0.93 -8.32 -12.21
CA VAL A 556 0.26 -7.85 -11.50
C VAL A 556 -0.08 -6.56 -10.75
N ILE A 557 0.21 -6.53 -9.46
CA ILE A 557 -0.04 -5.39 -8.57
C ILE A 557 1.31 -4.88 -8.07
N ASP A 558 1.72 -3.70 -8.51
CA ASP A 558 2.80 -2.93 -7.90
C ASP A 558 2.35 -2.53 -6.50
N LEU A 559 3.05 -3.02 -5.48
CA LEU A 559 2.64 -2.83 -4.10
C LEU A 559 2.79 -1.37 -3.65
N GLU A 560 3.77 -0.61 -4.18
CA GLU A 560 3.96 0.79 -3.80
C GLU A 560 2.99 1.71 -4.55
N GLU A 561 2.90 1.61 -5.89
CA GLU A 561 1.99 2.44 -6.70
C GLU A 561 0.51 2.16 -6.39
N SER A 562 0.15 0.93 -5.98
CA SER A 562 -1.23 0.59 -5.54
C SER A 562 -1.53 0.95 -4.08
N GLY A 563 -0.62 1.62 -3.36
CA GLY A 563 -0.84 2.03 -1.96
C GLY A 563 -0.93 0.88 -0.95
N LEU A 564 -0.46 -0.32 -1.31
CA LEU A 564 -0.41 -1.49 -0.42
C LEU A 564 0.86 -1.52 0.46
N GLY A 565 1.95 -0.90 -0.03
CA GLY A 565 3.22 -0.78 0.67
C GLY A 565 3.95 -2.12 0.83
N SER A 566 4.93 -2.18 1.74
CA SER A 566 5.73 -3.38 1.98
C SER A 566 4.90 -4.49 2.66
N MET A 567 4.35 -5.41 1.87
CA MET A 567 3.68 -6.61 2.35
C MET A 567 4.64 -7.55 3.08
N LYS A 568 4.16 -8.20 4.14
CA LYS A 568 4.82 -9.31 4.84
C LYS A 568 4.20 -10.64 4.47
N ASP A 569 3.08 -11.00 5.09
CA ASP A 569 2.63 -12.39 5.16
C ASP A 569 1.11 -12.59 5.15
N GLN A 570 0.27 -11.55 5.25
CA GLN A 570 -1.18 -11.70 5.33
C GLN A 570 -1.94 -10.94 4.23
N ILE A 571 -2.99 -11.55 3.69
CA ILE A 571 -3.97 -10.92 2.80
C ILE A 571 -5.37 -11.07 3.41
N THR A 572 -6.09 -9.94 3.51
CA THR A 572 -7.55 -9.95 3.65
C THR A 572 -8.18 -9.68 2.29
N PHE A 573 -9.05 -10.59 1.84
CA PHE A 573 -9.84 -10.48 0.62
C PHE A 573 -11.27 -10.04 0.98
N PHE A 574 -11.84 -9.12 0.20
CA PHE A 574 -13.28 -8.85 0.23
C PHE A 574 -13.88 -8.97 -1.18
N TYR A 575 -15.01 -9.66 -1.32
CA TYR A 575 -15.68 -9.85 -2.60
C TYR A 575 -17.19 -9.67 -2.51
N THR A 576 -17.74 -8.89 -3.45
CA THR A 576 -19.18 -8.74 -3.74
C THR A 576 -19.32 -8.84 -5.26
N GLY A 577 -20.26 -9.62 -5.78
CA GLY A 577 -20.30 -9.87 -7.22
C GLY A 577 -21.39 -10.83 -7.69
N THR A 578 -21.75 -10.69 -8.96
CA THR A 578 -22.87 -11.42 -9.60
C THR A 578 -22.46 -12.79 -10.17
N ALA A 579 -21.19 -13.17 -10.05
CA ALA A 579 -20.63 -14.43 -10.50
C ALA A 579 -19.67 -15.01 -9.44
N ASP A 580 -19.23 -16.25 -9.62
CA ASP A 580 -18.14 -16.81 -8.82
C ASP A 580 -16.81 -16.19 -9.26
N LEU A 581 -15.93 -15.90 -8.30
CA LEU A 581 -14.51 -15.57 -8.52
C LEU A 581 -13.65 -16.77 -8.14
N PHE A 582 -12.79 -17.20 -9.06
CA PHE A 582 -11.79 -18.24 -8.84
C PHE A 582 -10.39 -17.63 -8.81
N ILE A 583 -9.60 -18.01 -7.83
CA ILE A 583 -8.18 -17.66 -7.69
C ILE A 583 -7.43 -18.98 -7.53
N ASP A 584 -6.58 -19.35 -8.48
CA ASP A 584 -5.81 -20.61 -8.43
C ASP A 584 -4.35 -20.41 -7.98
N GLU A 585 -3.86 -19.17 -8.00
CA GLU A 585 -2.56 -18.85 -7.41
C GLU A 585 -2.47 -17.38 -6.98
N VAL A 586 -1.79 -17.13 -5.86
CA VAL A 586 -1.24 -15.82 -5.50
C VAL A 586 0.25 -15.98 -5.24
N PHE A 587 1.08 -15.16 -5.89
CA PHE A 587 2.53 -15.27 -5.78
C PHE A 587 3.24 -13.92 -5.74
N TYR A 588 4.43 -13.92 -5.15
CA TYR A 588 5.30 -12.75 -5.10
C TYR A 588 6.18 -12.70 -6.35
N ALA A 589 6.41 -11.49 -6.84
CA ALA A 589 7.30 -11.23 -7.96
C ALA A 589 8.09 -9.93 -7.77
N ASN A 590 9.13 -9.76 -8.57
CA ASN A 590 9.87 -8.52 -8.76
C ASN A 590 9.91 -8.18 -10.26
N ASP A 591 10.46 -7.01 -10.61
CA ASP A 591 10.81 -6.69 -11.99
C ASP A 591 11.60 -7.84 -12.61
N MET A 592 11.17 -8.30 -13.80
CA MET A 592 11.94 -9.24 -14.60
C MET A 592 13.22 -8.55 -15.05
N SER A 593 14.35 -8.90 -14.42
CA SER A 593 15.68 -8.61 -14.93
C SER A 593 15.85 -9.21 -16.33
N ARG A 594 16.83 -8.73 -17.10
CA ARG A 594 16.80 -8.87 -18.58
C ARG A 594 18.02 -9.61 -19.11
N GLU A 595 18.25 -10.79 -18.54
CA GLU A 595 19.55 -11.42 -18.53
C GLU A 595 19.62 -12.72 -19.37
N THR A 596 20.18 -12.69 -20.59
CA THR A 596 20.19 -13.83 -21.53
C THR A 596 21.58 -14.44 -21.84
N GLU A 597 21.86 -15.67 -21.39
CA GLU A 597 23.10 -16.39 -21.77
C GLU A 597 22.96 -17.09 -23.14
N VAL A 598 24.03 -17.05 -23.96
CA VAL A 598 24.11 -17.70 -25.29
C VAL A 598 24.29 -19.21 -25.14
N VAL A 599 23.18 -19.96 -25.19
CA VAL A 599 23.19 -21.44 -25.22
C VAL A 599 23.77 -21.95 -26.53
N SER A 600 23.42 -21.33 -27.66
CA SER A 600 24.08 -21.60 -28.94
C SER A 600 24.04 -20.40 -29.89
N ALA A 601 25.11 -20.19 -30.66
CA ALA A 601 25.17 -19.20 -31.72
C ALA A 601 25.82 -19.77 -32.99
N LYS A 602 25.09 -19.75 -34.10
CA LYS A 602 25.55 -20.00 -35.48
C LYS A 602 24.68 -19.14 -36.41
N LEU A 603 25.22 -18.54 -37.45
CA LEU A 603 26.08 -19.11 -38.49
C LEU A 603 27.09 -18.06 -38.97
N ASN A 604 28.04 -18.46 -39.82
CA ASN A 604 28.40 -17.64 -40.98
C ASN A 604 29.24 -18.39 -42.03
N GLU A 605 28.84 -18.25 -43.29
CA GLU A 605 29.69 -18.20 -44.50
C GLU A 605 28.85 -17.92 -45.76
N ALA A 606 27.53 -18.10 -45.69
CA ALA A 606 26.54 -17.52 -46.58
C ALA A 606 25.26 -17.18 -45.80
N ASP A 607 24.81 -15.93 -45.84
CA ASP A 607 23.59 -15.44 -45.17
C ASP A 607 22.35 -16.19 -45.68
N LEU A 608 21.33 -16.35 -44.82
CA LEU A 608 20.07 -17.01 -45.19
C LEU A 608 19.12 -16.02 -45.87
N VAL A 609 19.26 -15.89 -47.20
CA VAL A 609 18.43 -15.01 -48.03
C VAL A 609 17.09 -15.68 -48.37
N ALA A 610 15.99 -14.98 -48.10
CA ALA A 610 14.65 -15.33 -48.56
C ALA A 610 14.17 -14.31 -49.61
N ASP A 611 14.09 -14.72 -50.87
CA ASP A 611 13.47 -13.95 -51.96
C ASP A 611 12.07 -14.52 -52.23
N PHE A 612 11.04 -13.73 -51.90
CA PHE A 612 9.63 -14.02 -52.17
C PHE A 612 9.01 -12.91 -53.05
N SER A 613 9.80 -12.33 -53.96
CA SER A 613 9.36 -11.30 -54.92
C SER A 613 8.21 -11.72 -55.84
N THR A 614 7.96 -13.03 -55.98
CA THR A 614 6.77 -13.57 -56.68
C THR A 614 5.50 -13.52 -55.83
N GLY A 615 5.62 -13.56 -54.50
CA GLY A 615 4.54 -13.70 -53.50
C GLY A 615 4.39 -15.13 -52.96
N ASP A 616 5.25 -16.06 -53.37
CA ASP A 616 5.19 -17.48 -52.99
C ASP A 616 5.76 -17.76 -51.57
N TYR A 617 5.62 -19.00 -51.11
CA TYR A 617 6.20 -19.50 -49.85
C TYR A 617 7.70 -19.77 -50.00
N VAL A 618 8.48 -19.32 -49.01
CA VAL A 618 9.92 -19.59 -48.89
C VAL A 618 10.23 -20.21 -47.53
N TYR A 619 10.97 -21.31 -47.55
CA TYR A 619 11.63 -21.84 -46.36
C TYR A 619 12.99 -21.16 -46.18
N VAL A 620 13.20 -20.47 -45.06
CA VAL A 620 14.39 -19.62 -44.85
C VAL A 620 15.52 -20.39 -44.17
N GLY A 621 15.21 -21.19 -43.15
CA GLY A 621 16.21 -21.94 -42.40
C GLY A 621 15.70 -22.56 -41.11
N ASN A 622 16.63 -22.95 -40.23
CA ASN A 622 16.33 -23.45 -38.91
C ASN A 622 17.46 -23.17 -37.91
N CYS A 623 17.12 -23.23 -36.62
CA CYS A 623 18.07 -23.45 -35.53
C CYS A 623 17.57 -24.63 -34.65
N TYR A 624 18.49 -25.38 -34.05
CA TYR A 624 18.14 -26.34 -33.00
C TYR A 624 18.02 -25.59 -31.68
N VAL A 625 16.89 -25.75 -30.98
CA VAL A 625 16.61 -25.00 -29.74
C VAL A 625 16.84 -25.84 -28.48
N GLY A 626 16.54 -27.14 -28.52
CA GLY A 626 16.53 -27.96 -27.30
C GLY A 626 15.68 -27.31 -26.20
N ASP A 627 16.20 -27.26 -24.97
CA ASP A 627 15.51 -26.66 -23.82
C ASP A 627 15.59 -25.11 -23.74
N SER A 628 16.13 -24.44 -24.77
CA SER A 628 16.31 -22.98 -24.81
C SER A 628 14.99 -22.22 -24.59
N ASP A 629 15.05 -21.10 -23.88
CA ASP A 629 13.90 -20.23 -23.62
C ASP A 629 13.55 -19.30 -24.78
N ILE A 630 14.58 -18.71 -25.38
CA ILE A 630 14.49 -17.60 -26.33
C ILE A 630 15.24 -17.98 -27.62
N VAL A 631 14.71 -17.53 -28.76
CA VAL A 631 15.49 -17.45 -30.00
C VAL A 631 15.69 -15.99 -30.37
N ALA A 632 16.95 -15.60 -30.61
CA ALA A 632 17.27 -14.34 -31.24
C ALA A 632 17.43 -14.54 -32.75
N VAL A 633 16.80 -13.66 -33.52
CA VAL A 633 16.89 -13.62 -34.99
C VAL A 633 17.41 -12.26 -35.40
N THR A 634 18.64 -12.21 -35.91
CA THR A 634 19.19 -11.01 -36.54
C THR A 634 18.91 -11.07 -38.03
N LEU A 635 18.21 -10.06 -38.56
CA LEU A 635 17.77 -10.00 -39.94
C LEU A 635 17.73 -8.56 -40.48
N LYS A 636 17.80 -8.43 -41.80
CA LYS A 636 17.63 -7.19 -42.55
C LYS A 636 16.70 -7.39 -43.73
N GLY A 637 15.94 -6.35 -44.09
CA GLY A 637 15.05 -6.33 -45.24
C GLY A 637 15.65 -5.62 -46.45
N ASP A 638 14.81 -5.38 -47.45
CA ASP A 638 15.08 -4.54 -48.61
C ASP A 638 14.64 -3.06 -48.44
N GLY A 639 14.04 -2.72 -47.29
CA GLY A 639 13.47 -1.40 -47.00
C GLY A 639 12.00 -1.25 -47.40
N GLU A 640 11.36 -2.28 -47.98
CA GLU A 640 9.91 -2.31 -48.29
C GLU A 640 9.19 -3.49 -47.59
N THR A 641 9.90 -4.60 -47.36
CA THR A 641 9.39 -5.82 -46.68
C THR A 641 9.09 -5.58 -45.20
N THR A 642 7.93 -6.04 -44.70
CA THR A 642 7.56 -6.00 -43.27
C THR A 642 7.63 -7.41 -42.63
N LEU A 643 7.54 -7.50 -41.29
CA LEU A 643 7.54 -8.80 -40.59
C LEU A 643 6.25 -9.62 -40.82
N GLU A 644 5.17 -9.05 -41.36
CA GLU A 644 3.91 -9.77 -41.66
C GLU A 644 4.11 -11.08 -42.44
N ALA A 645 5.12 -11.10 -43.31
CA ALA A 645 5.44 -12.24 -44.15
C ALA A 645 6.14 -13.39 -43.40
N ILE A 646 6.57 -13.20 -42.15
CA ILE A 646 7.44 -14.13 -41.41
C ILE A 646 6.65 -14.95 -40.38
N ARG A 647 7.03 -16.23 -40.24
CA ARG A 647 6.63 -17.06 -39.09
C ARG A 647 7.74 -18.00 -38.62
N PHE A 648 7.56 -18.46 -37.39
CA PHE A 648 8.29 -19.58 -36.80
C PHE A 648 7.41 -20.83 -36.72
N GLU A 649 8.02 -22.01 -36.75
CA GLU A 649 7.34 -23.29 -36.58
C GLU A 649 8.18 -24.22 -35.70
N LEU A 650 7.61 -24.70 -34.58
CA LEU A 650 8.25 -25.62 -33.62
C LEU A 650 7.23 -26.67 -33.18
N GLY A 651 7.60 -27.96 -33.23
CA GLY A 651 6.70 -29.06 -32.85
C GLY A 651 5.40 -29.17 -33.67
N GLY A 652 5.30 -28.45 -34.80
CA GLY A 652 4.06 -28.31 -35.59
C GLY A 652 3.13 -27.18 -35.14
N LYS A 653 3.47 -26.43 -34.08
CA LYS A 653 2.85 -25.14 -33.75
C LYS A 653 3.52 -24.03 -34.56
N GLN A 654 2.77 -22.97 -34.87
CA GLN A 654 3.26 -21.81 -35.63
C GLN A 654 3.01 -20.51 -34.85
N ALA A 655 4.00 -19.62 -34.86
CA ALA A 655 3.88 -18.25 -34.37
C ALA A 655 4.16 -17.28 -35.54
N TRP A 656 3.21 -16.41 -35.85
CA TRP A 656 3.30 -15.42 -36.93
C TRP A 656 3.37 -14.01 -36.33
N PHE A 657 4.27 -13.15 -36.82
CA PHE A 657 4.37 -11.77 -36.31
C PHE A 657 3.04 -11.00 -36.43
N LYS A 658 2.35 -11.14 -37.56
CA LYS A 658 1.01 -10.58 -37.83
C LYS A 658 -0.11 -11.02 -36.88
N ASP A 659 0.08 -12.09 -36.10
CA ASP A 659 -0.89 -12.60 -35.13
C ASP A 659 -0.56 -12.16 -33.69
N GLY A 660 0.44 -11.27 -33.54
CA GLY A 660 0.89 -10.72 -32.26
C GLY A 660 2.00 -11.55 -31.62
N ILE A 661 3.19 -11.58 -32.25
CA ILE A 661 4.39 -12.04 -31.54
C ILE A 661 4.83 -10.98 -30.53
N VAL A 662 5.07 -11.44 -29.31
CA VAL A 662 5.70 -10.64 -28.25
C VAL A 662 7.20 -10.90 -28.17
N ASP A 663 7.97 -9.90 -27.80
CA ASP A 663 9.40 -10.05 -27.52
C ASP A 663 9.68 -10.54 -26.08
N VAL A 664 10.93 -10.46 -25.64
CA VAL A 664 11.38 -10.83 -24.29
C VAL A 664 10.86 -9.92 -23.16
N HIS A 665 10.19 -8.81 -23.48
CA HIS A 665 9.57 -7.90 -22.52
C HIS A 665 8.05 -8.12 -22.41
N GLY A 666 7.46 -8.87 -23.36
CA GLY A 666 6.01 -9.00 -23.51
C GLY A 666 5.42 -7.97 -24.48
N ASP A 667 6.25 -7.10 -25.04
CA ASP A 667 5.83 -6.05 -25.97
C ASP A 667 5.53 -6.65 -27.35
N LEU A 668 4.42 -6.21 -27.96
CA LEU A 668 4.07 -6.61 -29.32
C LEU A 668 5.09 -6.06 -30.31
N ILE A 669 5.81 -6.95 -30.99
CA ILE A 669 6.77 -6.55 -32.03
C ILE A 669 5.99 -5.94 -33.20
N ASP A 670 6.22 -4.65 -33.48
CA ASP A 670 5.59 -3.97 -34.62
C ASP A 670 5.95 -4.68 -35.92
N TYR A 671 4.97 -5.39 -36.44
CA TYR A 671 5.10 -6.18 -37.65
C TYR A 671 4.82 -5.40 -38.93
N THR A 672 4.35 -4.14 -38.80
CA THR A 672 3.88 -3.28 -39.91
C THR A 672 4.96 -2.33 -40.42
N THR A 673 5.94 -1.97 -39.59
CA THR A 673 7.11 -1.20 -40.05
C THR A 673 7.94 -2.01 -41.06
N ALA A 674 8.43 -1.32 -42.09
CA ALA A 674 9.32 -1.91 -43.09
C ALA A 674 10.71 -2.18 -42.48
N LEU A 675 11.19 -3.40 -42.67
CA LEU A 675 12.49 -3.86 -42.22
C LEU A 675 13.61 -3.05 -42.89
N PRO A 676 14.53 -2.45 -42.11
CA PRO A 676 15.60 -1.64 -42.67
C PRO A 676 16.64 -2.52 -43.39
N THR A 677 17.50 -1.89 -44.18
CA THR A 677 18.57 -2.57 -44.94
C THR A 677 19.82 -2.84 -44.10
N GLU A 678 19.80 -2.45 -42.82
CA GLU A 678 20.78 -2.80 -41.78
C GLU A 678 20.23 -3.85 -40.82
N ASP A 679 21.12 -4.55 -40.11
CA ASP A 679 20.77 -5.73 -39.31
C ASP A 679 20.05 -5.35 -38.00
N VAL A 680 18.82 -5.84 -37.81
CA VAL A 680 18.00 -5.71 -36.59
C VAL A 680 17.87 -7.06 -35.91
N THR A 681 17.92 -7.12 -34.58
CA THR A 681 17.77 -8.37 -33.81
C THR A 681 16.49 -8.37 -33.00
N TYR A 682 15.67 -9.40 -33.18
CA TYR A 682 14.48 -9.67 -32.40
C TYR A 682 14.73 -10.84 -31.45
N TYR A 683 14.45 -10.67 -30.16
CA TYR A 683 14.57 -11.71 -29.13
C TYR A 683 13.18 -12.22 -28.78
N ILE A 684 12.93 -13.50 -29.02
CA ILE A 684 11.57 -14.07 -29.08
C ILE A 684 11.45 -15.23 -28.09
N PRO A 685 10.78 -15.05 -26.93
CA PRO A 685 10.58 -16.11 -25.95
C PRO A 685 9.57 -17.13 -26.48
N LEU A 686 9.99 -18.40 -26.54
CA LEU A 686 9.23 -19.46 -27.21
C LEU A 686 7.86 -19.69 -26.54
N ARG A 687 7.83 -19.84 -25.20
CA ARG A 687 6.60 -20.15 -24.46
C ARG A 687 5.52 -19.08 -24.56
N ALA A 688 5.88 -17.80 -24.41
CA ALA A 688 4.93 -16.69 -24.51
C ALA A 688 4.29 -16.62 -25.91
N ASN A 689 5.05 -16.96 -26.94
CA ASN A 689 4.60 -17.07 -28.33
C ASN A 689 3.96 -18.43 -28.68
N GLY A 690 3.54 -19.21 -27.68
CA GLY A 690 2.84 -20.48 -27.85
C GLY A 690 3.70 -21.67 -28.32
N LEU A 691 5.01 -21.48 -28.50
CA LEU A 691 5.96 -22.51 -28.94
C LEU A 691 6.48 -23.28 -27.71
N GLU A 692 6.24 -24.59 -27.66
CA GLU A 692 6.61 -25.42 -26.50
C GLU A 692 8.10 -25.81 -26.51
N LYS A 693 8.73 -25.76 -25.33
CA LYS A 693 10.11 -26.21 -25.12
C LYS A 693 10.28 -27.71 -25.36
N GLY A 694 11.47 -28.12 -25.78
CA GLY A 694 11.90 -29.52 -25.81
C GLY A 694 12.83 -29.82 -26.98
N ASP A 695 13.24 -31.08 -27.08
CA ASP A 695 14.27 -31.58 -27.99
C ASP A 695 13.87 -31.43 -29.48
N GLY A 696 14.08 -30.22 -30.02
CA GLY A 696 13.43 -29.76 -31.25
C GLY A 696 14.20 -28.70 -32.03
N THR A 697 13.71 -28.47 -33.25
CA THR A 697 14.29 -27.57 -34.24
C THR A 697 13.25 -26.51 -34.60
N LEU A 698 13.59 -25.24 -34.40
CA LEU A 698 12.76 -24.11 -34.83
C LEU A 698 12.97 -23.89 -36.33
N HIS A 699 11.90 -23.92 -37.10
CA HIS A 699 11.91 -23.64 -38.53
C HIS A 699 11.45 -22.19 -38.78
N ILE A 700 12.08 -21.52 -39.76
CA ILE A 700 11.79 -20.13 -40.11
C ILE A 700 11.29 -20.06 -41.56
N HIS A 701 10.17 -19.38 -41.76
CA HIS A 701 9.46 -19.31 -43.02
C HIS A 701 9.12 -17.86 -43.38
N ALA A 702 9.09 -17.56 -44.68
CA ALA A 702 8.72 -16.25 -45.22
C ALA A 702 7.74 -16.38 -46.40
N GLY A 703 6.97 -15.33 -46.67
CA GLY A 703 6.09 -15.23 -47.83
C GLY A 703 4.76 -16.00 -47.69
N ALA A 704 4.05 -16.15 -48.82
CA ALA A 704 2.71 -16.74 -48.95
C ALA A 704 1.55 -16.14 -48.11
N TYR A 705 1.79 -15.27 -47.14
CA TYR A 705 0.72 -14.46 -46.54
C TYR A 705 0.31 -13.32 -47.47
N ASN A 706 -0.99 -13.21 -47.77
CA ASN A 706 -1.64 -12.18 -48.60
C ASN A 706 -1.01 -11.88 -49.99
N GLY A 707 -0.03 -12.66 -50.45
CA GLY A 707 0.77 -12.34 -51.63
C GLY A 707 1.74 -11.17 -51.41
N ILE A 708 2.15 -10.91 -50.17
CA ILE A 708 3.23 -9.96 -49.83
C ILE A 708 4.50 -10.37 -50.56
N LYS A 709 5.26 -9.37 -51.02
CA LYS A 709 6.45 -9.53 -51.87
C LYS A 709 7.60 -8.75 -51.27
N GLY A 710 8.80 -9.28 -51.49
CA GLY A 710 10.03 -8.63 -51.10
C GLY A 710 11.11 -9.65 -50.83
N SER A 711 12.10 -9.23 -50.08
CA SER A 711 13.26 -10.03 -49.72
C SER A 711 13.80 -9.64 -48.34
N LEU A 712 14.28 -10.64 -47.63
CA LEU A 712 14.99 -10.46 -46.36
C LEU A 712 16.19 -11.40 -46.28
N THR A 713 17.10 -11.08 -45.37
CA THR A 713 18.32 -11.86 -45.12
C THR A 713 18.47 -12.04 -43.62
N ILE A 714 18.48 -13.29 -43.14
CA ILE A 714 18.82 -13.62 -41.75
C ILE A 714 20.34 -13.78 -41.67
N THR A 715 20.97 -12.96 -40.83
CA THR A 715 22.43 -12.84 -40.68
C THR A 715 22.97 -13.50 -39.43
N ALA A 716 22.14 -13.66 -38.39
CA ALA A 716 22.48 -14.50 -37.24
C ALA A 716 21.24 -15.18 -36.65
N LEU A 717 21.46 -16.37 -36.08
CA LEU A 717 20.52 -17.07 -35.22
C LEU A 717 21.23 -17.44 -33.92
N GLY A 718 20.56 -17.21 -32.80
CA GLY A 718 21.04 -17.60 -31.49
C GLY A 718 19.92 -18.17 -30.64
N THR A 719 20.26 -19.07 -29.72
CA THR A 719 19.34 -19.62 -28.73
C THR A 719 19.86 -19.31 -27.34
N TYR A 720 18.97 -18.90 -26.44
CA TYR A 720 19.33 -18.31 -25.16
C TYR A 720 18.45 -18.84 -24.03
N ASN A 721 19.01 -18.87 -22.82
CA ASN A 721 18.30 -19.04 -21.55
C ASN A 721 18.34 -17.73 -20.77
N TYR A 722 17.41 -17.54 -19.84
CA TYR A 722 17.55 -16.54 -18.76
C TYR A 722 18.22 -17.21 -17.52
N VAL A 723 19.09 -16.61 -16.66
CA VAL A 723 19.99 -17.39 -15.69
C VAL A 723 20.46 -16.87 -14.22
N PRO A 724 19.87 -17.04 -12.96
CA PRO A 724 18.83 -16.38 -12.05
C PRO A 724 19.09 -15.06 -11.24
N ASN A 725 18.12 -14.15 -11.05
CA ASN A 725 18.34 -12.88 -10.29
C ASN A 725 18.22 -13.05 -8.76
N THR A 726 17.27 -13.89 -8.34
CA THR A 726 17.23 -14.47 -7.00
C THR A 726 17.27 -15.98 -7.11
N LYS A 727 18.18 -16.65 -6.39
CA LYS A 727 18.21 -18.12 -6.31
C LYS A 727 18.04 -18.59 -4.87
N VAL A 728 16.94 -19.30 -4.62
CA VAL A 728 16.76 -20.06 -3.38
C VAL A 728 17.67 -21.30 -3.45
N VAL A 729 18.61 -21.39 -2.52
CA VAL A 729 19.60 -22.47 -2.37
C VAL A 729 19.18 -23.47 -1.29
N MET A 730 18.26 -23.06 -0.41
CA MET A 730 17.57 -23.91 0.56
C MET A 730 16.18 -23.33 0.86
N ALA A 731 15.16 -24.20 0.90
CA ALA A 731 13.79 -23.88 1.28
C ALA A 731 13.24 -24.84 2.36
N GLU A 732 14.12 -25.57 3.04
CA GLU A 732 13.77 -26.61 4.01
C GLU A 732 14.47 -26.42 5.37
N ASN A 733 13.79 -26.78 6.45
CA ASN A 733 14.33 -26.72 7.81
C ASN A 733 15.42 -27.78 8.01
N LYS A 734 16.68 -27.37 8.08
CA LYS A 734 17.85 -28.24 8.29
C LYS A 734 18.56 -27.92 9.60
N GLU A 735 18.22 -28.69 10.64
CA GLU A 735 18.95 -28.71 11.91
C GLU A 735 20.25 -29.54 11.77
N VAL A 736 21.36 -29.01 12.29
CA VAL A 736 22.66 -29.69 12.33
C VAL A 736 23.35 -29.49 13.69
N SER A 737 24.26 -30.39 14.05
CA SER A 737 25.10 -30.25 15.25
C SER A 737 26.55 -29.87 14.90
N ASN A 738 27.09 -28.91 15.67
CA ASN A 738 28.40 -28.30 15.48
C ASN A 738 29.57 -29.20 15.95
N ASN A 739 29.27 -30.41 16.44
CA ASN A 739 30.25 -31.40 16.91
C ASN A 739 30.80 -32.32 15.80
N ALA A 740 30.31 -32.15 14.57
CA ALA A 740 30.77 -32.83 13.36
C ALA A 740 30.82 -31.86 12.15
N TYR A 741 31.33 -32.33 11.02
CA TYR A 741 31.30 -31.58 9.76
C TYR A 741 29.98 -31.83 9.01
N ASN A 742 29.26 -30.75 8.69
CA ASN A 742 28.00 -30.79 7.94
C ASN A 742 28.10 -29.92 6.69
N TYR A 743 27.59 -30.44 5.57
CA TYR A 743 27.26 -29.67 4.37
C TYR A 743 25.80 -29.21 4.47
N ILE A 744 25.57 -27.90 4.40
CA ILE A 744 24.25 -27.30 4.59
C ILE A 744 23.52 -27.23 3.24
N CYS A 745 24.06 -26.45 2.32
CA CYS A 745 23.63 -26.37 0.93
C CYS A 745 24.81 -25.85 0.08
N GLY A 746 24.60 -25.78 -1.22
CA GLY A 746 25.54 -25.23 -2.18
C GLY A 746 24.83 -24.90 -3.47
N ASN A 747 25.46 -24.08 -4.29
CA ASN A 747 24.88 -23.62 -5.55
C ASN A 747 25.78 -24.02 -6.73
N ASP A 748 25.43 -25.14 -7.38
CA ASP A 748 26.20 -25.68 -8.52
C ASP A 748 25.82 -25.05 -9.87
N GLY A 749 24.88 -24.09 -9.88
CA GLY A 749 24.46 -23.32 -11.07
C GLY A 749 24.86 -21.84 -11.00
N HIS A 750 25.19 -21.22 -12.13
CA HIS A 750 25.61 -19.82 -12.18
C HIS A 750 24.46 -18.86 -11.89
N ILE A 751 24.54 -18.14 -10.76
CA ILE A 751 23.96 -16.80 -10.59
C ILE A 751 25.08 -15.79 -10.79
N ALA A 752 24.86 -14.78 -11.63
CA ALA A 752 25.81 -13.68 -11.77
C ALA A 752 25.47 -12.50 -10.87
N GLY A 753 26.50 -11.74 -10.52
CA GLY A 753 26.37 -10.64 -9.58
C GLY A 753 25.81 -10.97 -8.19
N PRO A 754 25.84 -12.22 -7.63
CA PRO A 754 25.32 -12.47 -6.30
C PRO A 754 26.12 -11.65 -5.29
N LYS A 755 25.51 -10.59 -4.76
CA LYS A 755 26.10 -9.77 -3.71
C LYS A 755 25.59 -10.19 -2.35
N TYR A 756 24.31 -10.51 -2.24
CA TYR A 756 23.73 -10.86 -0.96
C TYR A 756 23.47 -12.36 -0.84
N LEU A 757 23.78 -12.88 0.34
CA LEU A 757 23.36 -14.20 0.80
C LEU A 757 22.48 -14.01 2.04
N THR A 758 21.17 -14.15 1.85
CA THR A 758 20.18 -14.09 2.92
C THR A 758 19.99 -15.50 3.50
N MET A 759 20.05 -15.63 4.82
CA MET A 759 19.80 -16.88 5.54
C MET A 759 18.84 -16.63 6.71
N VAL A 760 17.82 -17.48 6.86
CA VAL A 760 16.97 -17.49 8.06
C VAL A 760 17.44 -18.62 8.97
N VAL A 761 17.85 -18.30 10.20
CA VAL A 761 18.53 -19.23 11.12
C VAL A 761 18.04 -19.15 12.57
N THR A 762 18.35 -20.18 13.36
CA THR A 762 18.25 -20.17 14.84
C THR A 762 19.34 -21.06 15.42
N GLY A 763 20.06 -20.62 16.46
CA GLY A 763 21.14 -21.38 17.09
C GLY A 763 22.56 -20.86 16.81
N ASP A 764 23.56 -21.74 16.86
CA ASP A 764 24.98 -21.38 16.91
C ASP A 764 25.70 -21.43 15.55
N LEU A 765 26.07 -20.26 15.02
CA LEU A 765 26.86 -20.11 13.78
C LEU A 765 28.39 -20.05 14.00
N SER A 766 28.91 -20.26 15.22
CA SER A 766 30.36 -20.12 15.51
C SER A 766 31.25 -21.04 14.67
N THR A 767 30.71 -22.15 14.15
CA THR A 767 31.42 -23.07 13.24
C THR A 767 30.97 -22.98 11.77
N MET A 768 30.18 -21.97 11.41
CA MET A 768 29.75 -21.75 10.02
C MET A 768 30.88 -21.16 9.16
N ARG A 769 30.90 -21.56 7.89
CA ARG A 769 31.74 -20.98 6.84
C ARG A 769 31.03 -20.97 5.49
N ILE A 770 31.45 -20.02 4.66
CA ILE A 770 31.25 -20.07 3.20
C ILE A 770 32.54 -20.62 2.58
N GLU A 771 32.40 -21.50 1.59
CA GLU A 771 33.48 -22.07 0.79
C GLU A 771 33.23 -21.76 -0.69
N ASP A 772 34.27 -21.41 -1.46
CA ASP A 772 34.17 -21.20 -2.91
C ASP A 772 34.56 -22.45 -3.73
N ALA A 773 34.24 -22.44 -5.02
CA ALA A 773 34.62 -23.50 -5.96
C ALA A 773 36.15 -23.75 -6.11
N ALA A 774 37.00 -22.91 -5.52
CA ALA A 774 38.45 -23.11 -5.46
C ALA A 774 38.92 -23.67 -4.09
N GLY A 775 38.02 -23.86 -3.12
CA GLY A 775 38.30 -24.38 -1.78
C GLY A 775 38.82 -23.34 -0.79
N ASN A 776 38.59 -22.04 -1.03
CA ASN A 776 38.89 -20.99 -0.05
C ASN A 776 37.77 -20.91 1.01
N GLU A 777 38.13 -20.68 2.28
CA GLU A 777 37.19 -20.75 3.42
C GLU A 777 37.03 -19.40 4.17
N TRP A 778 35.81 -18.87 4.21
CA TRP A 778 35.41 -17.68 4.98
C TRP A 778 34.61 -18.11 6.22
N TRP A 779 35.28 -18.17 7.36
CA TRP A 779 34.67 -18.59 8.63
C TRP A 779 34.05 -17.42 9.40
N ALA A 780 32.87 -17.64 10.00
CA ALA A 780 32.20 -16.65 10.83
C ALA A 780 33.05 -16.25 12.06
N LYS A 781 33.56 -17.24 12.81
CA LYS A 781 34.50 -17.08 13.94
C LYS A 781 35.78 -16.28 13.65
N ASP A 782 36.19 -16.15 12.39
CA ASP A 782 37.38 -15.39 12.00
C ASP A 782 37.08 -13.90 11.82
N GLY A 783 35.80 -13.48 11.92
CA GLY A 783 35.35 -12.12 11.65
C GLY A 783 35.43 -11.73 10.17
N LYS A 784 35.38 -12.72 9.27
CA LYS A 784 35.55 -12.53 7.81
C LYS A 784 34.25 -12.29 7.05
N ILE A 785 33.12 -12.70 7.62
CA ILE A 785 31.80 -12.57 6.99
C ILE A 785 31.25 -11.18 7.33
N ILE A 786 30.99 -10.41 6.29
CA ILE A 786 30.47 -9.03 6.36
C ILE A 786 28.98 -9.05 6.04
N LEU A 787 28.19 -8.28 6.78
CA LEU A 787 26.74 -8.14 6.59
C LEU A 787 26.42 -6.95 5.66
N ALA A 788 25.21 -6.91 5.12
CA ALA A 788 24.76 -5.87 4.20
C ALA A 788 24.74 -4.44 4.79
N ASP A 789 24.73 -4.31 6.13
CA ASP A 789 24.90 -3.02 6.83
C ASP A 789 26.38 -2.59 6.99
N GLY A 790 27.33 -3.40 6.48
CA GLY A 790 28.77 -3.20 6.61
C GLY A 790 29.36 -3.67 7.94
N SER A 791 28.58 -4.28 8.83
CA SER A 791 29.07 -4.88 10.07
C SER A 791 29.68 -6.28 9.85
N VAL A 792 30.34 -6.82 10.86
CA VAL A 792 30.85 -8.20 10.85
C VAL A 792 29.82 -9.11 11.52
N LEU A 793 29.54 -10.28 10.94
CA LEU A 793 28.67 -11.29 11.54
C LEU A 793 29.20 -11.74 12.92
N ASP A 794 28.54 -11.30 13.99
CA ASP A 794 28.86 -11.75 15.35
C ASP A 794 28.31 -13.15 15.62
N ALA A 795 29.10 -14.16 15.27
CA ALA A 795 28.84 -15.55 15.60
C ALA A 795 29.44 -15.98 16.97
N SER A 796 29.70 -15.05 17.89
CA SER A 796 30.24 -15.37 19.23
C SER A 796 29.15 -15.78 20.25
N THR A 797 27.88 -15.48 19.96
CA THR A 797 26.71 -15.89 20.74
C THR A 797 25.67 -16.57 19.86
N PRO A 798 25.05 -17.70 20.27
CA PRO A 798 23.97 -18.32 19.52
C PRO A 798 22.73 -17.43 19.41
N PHE A 799 22.09 -17.44 18.24
CA PHE A 799 20.82 -16.76 17.99
C PHE A 799 19.68 -17.50 18.71
N ALA A 800 19.11 -16.87 19.75
CA ALA A 800 18.09 -17.47 20.61
C ALA A 800 16.68 -17.51 19.98
N GLU A 801 16.45 -16.65 19.00
CA GLU A 801 15.20 -16.52 18.24
C GLU A 801 15.53 -16.60 16.74
N GLU A 802 14.50 -16.72 15.90
CA GLU A 802 14.65 -16.75 14.45
C GLU A 802 15.21 -15.43 13.95
N THR A 803 16.31 -15.50 13.18
CA THR A 803 17.07 -14.34 12.73
C THR A 803 17.33 -14.42 11.23
N THR A 804 16.91 -13.40 10.50
CA THR A 804 17.31 -13.19 9.10
C THR A 804 18.68 -12.49 9.07
N ILE A 805 19.66 -13.12 8.44
CA ILE A 805 21.03 -12.63 8.28
C ILE A 805 21.27 -12.37 6.80
N VAL A 806 21.65 -11.15 6.43
CA VAL A 806 21.99 -10.77 5.04
C VAL A 806 23.49 -10.51 4.96
N ILE A 807 24.23 -11.41 4.34
CA ILE A 807 25.68 -11.35 4.14
C ILE A 807 25.99 -10.62 2.84
N ASP A 808 26.86 -9.61 2.86
CA ASP A 808 27.46 -9.03 1.66
C ASP A 808 28.69 -9.86 1.26
N LEU A 809 28.53 -10.68 0.22
CA LEU A 809 29.52 -11.57 -0.37
C LEU A 809 30.72 -10.78 -0.92
N VAL A 810 30.47 -9.63 -1.56
CA VAL A 810 31.51 -8.80 -2.18
C VAL A 810 32.35 -8.11 -1.08
N ALA A 811 31.72 -7.60 -0.03
CA ALA A 811 32.43 -7.06 1.14
C ALA A 811 33.13 -8.14 1.97
N THR A 812 32.58 -9.35 2.02
CA THR A 812 33.22 -10.58 2.54
C THR A 812 34.46 -10.97 1.71
N GLY A 813 34.57 -10.49 0.46
CA GLY A 813 35.70 -10.77 -0.44
C GLY A 813 35.53 -12.03 -1.29
N LEU A 814 34.31 -12.57 -1.38
CA LEU A 814 33.89 -13.51 -2.42
C LEU A 814 33.68 -12.72 -3.73
N SER A 815 33.86 -13.36 -4.88
CA SER A 815 33.73 -12.67 -6.18
C SER A 815 32.29 -12.70 -6.74
N ASN A 816 32.03 -11.90 -7.76
CA ASN A 816 30.71 -11.74 -8.39
C ASN A 816 30.27 -12.93 -9.26
N ASN A 817 30.96 -14.08 -9.21
CA ASN A 817 30.68 -15.29 -10.01
C ASN A 817 31.11 -16.53 -9.21
N VAL A 818 30.42 -16.84 -8.11
CA VAL A 818 30.83 -17.92 -7.19
C VAL A 818 29.72 -18.95 -6.97
N GLN A 819 29.99 -20.17 -7.43
CA GLN A 819 29.49 -21.40 -6.83
C GLN A 819 30.00 -21.44 -5.38
N ILE A 820 29.12 -21.11 -4.43
CA ILE A 820 29.39 -21.20 -2.99
C ILE A 820 28.85 -22.52 -2.44
N HIS A 821 29.52 -23.02 -1.41
CA HIS A 821 28.99 -24.02 -0.49
C HIS A 821 28.91 -23.42 0.92
N ILE A 822 27.87 -23.77 1.66
CA ILE A 822 27.72 -23.40 3.07
C ILE A 822 27.94 -24.65 3.91
N HIS A 823 28.91 -24.56 4.81
CA HIS A 823 29.27 -25.64 5.71
C HIS A 823 29.18 -25.17 7.15
N ASN A 824 28.92 -26.11 8.04
CA ASN A 824 28.99 -25.87 9.46
C ASN A 824 29.64 -27.06 10.16
N GLY A 825 30.75 -26.82 10.86
CA GLY A 825 31.37 -27.91 11.62
C GLY A 825 32.63 -27.56 12.39
N GLY A 826 32.75 -28.20 13.54
CA GLY A 826 33.89 -28.09 14.43
C GLY A 826 33.87 -29.18 15.50
N ALA A 827 34.11 -28.77 16.74
CA ALA A 827 34.06 -29.65 17.91
C ALA A 827 33.34 -28.94 19.08
N VAL A 828 32.19 -28.32 18.76
CA VAL A 828 31.37 -27.55 19.71
C VAL A 828 30.05 -28.31 19.91
N ASP A 829 29.65 -28.54 21.15
CA ASP A 829 28.46 -29.36 21.47
C ASP A 829 27.19 -28.49 21.48
N THR A 830 26.87 -27.95 20.31
CA THR A 830 25.77 -27.02 20.02
C THR A 830 25.06 -27.41 18.71
N THR A 831 23.96 -26.73 18.40
CA THR A 831 23.18 -26.91 17.16
C THR A 831 22.84 -25.58 16.51
N VAL A 832 22.51 -25.63 15.22
CA VAL A 832 21.85 -24.54 14.49
C VAL A 832 20.86 -25.14 13.49
N THR A 833 19.77 -24.43 13.25
CA THR A 833 18.77 -24.74 12.24
C THR A 833 18.78 -23.64 11.20
N TYR A 834 19.01 -24.02 9.94
CA TYR A 834 18.77 -23.17 8.77
C TYR A 834 17.35 -23.44 8.29
N LYS A 835 16.59 -22.40 7.90
CA LYS A 835 15.22 -22.52 7.39
C LYS A 835 15.11 -22.24 5.91
N SER A 836 15.77 -21.17 5.47
CA SER A 836 15.90 -20.77 4.08
C SER A 836 17.25 -20.13 3.84
N ILE A 837 17.75 -20.25 2.62
CA ILE A 837 19.00 -19.65 2.15
C ILE A 837 18.78 -19.19 0.71
N THR A 838 19.02 -17.91 0.43
CA THR A 838 18.75 -17.27 -0.86
C THR A 838 19.93 -16.38 -1.28
N LEU A 839 20.31 -16.44 -2.55
CA LEU A 839 21.27 -15.54 -3.19
C LEU A 839 20.53 -14.45 -3.98
N THR A 840 21.01 -13.22 -3.91
CA THR A 840 20.38 -12.03 -4.54
C THR A 840 21.45 -11.06 -5.08
N ALA A 841 21.18 -10.42 -6.22
CA ALA A 841 22.02 -9.37 -6.82
C ALA A 841 21.90 -7.99 -6.12
N ASP A 842 22.67 -7.00 -6.58
CA ASP A 842 22.67 -5.61 -6.08
C ASP A 842 22.09 -4.62 -7.09
N ASN A 843 21.41 -3.58 -6.63
CA ASN A 843 20.80 -2.58 -7.50
C ASN A 843 21.81 -1.48 -7.92
N LEU A 844 21.96 -1.14 -9.20
CA LEU A 844 21.42 -1.74 -10.42
C LEU A 844 22.32 -1.30 -11.60
N ASN A 845 22.73 -2.20 -12.52
CA ASN A 845 23.32 -1.76 -13.79
C ASN A 845 23.09 -2.73 -14.97
N TYR A 846 22.31 -2.27 -15.95
CA TYR A 846 21.71 -3.04 -17.06
C TYR A 846 22.67 -3.88 -17.93
N SER A 847 23.97 -3.60 -17.93
CA SER A 847 24.97 -4.31 -18.75
C SER A 847 25.59 -5.54 -18.09
N GLU A 848 25.61 -5.57 -16.75
CA GLU A 848 26.03 -6.73 -15.96
C GLU A 848 24.81 -7.56 -15.52
N ILE A 849 23.62 -7.07 -15.89
CA ILE A 849 22.34 -7.77 -15.85
C ILE A 849 22.20 -8.54 -17.19
N MET A 850 22.94 -9.67 -17.36
CA MET A 850 23.13 -10.43 -18.61
C MET A 850 22.98 -11.99 -18.78
N SER A 851 22.84 -13.06 -17.94
CA SER A 851 23.36 -13.48 -16.61
C SER A 851 22.51 -13.79 -15.32
N ALA A 852 21.16 -13.70 -15.27
CA ALA A 852 20.31 -13.77 -14.03
C ALA A 852 18.73 -13.83 -14.21
N LEU A 853 18.07 -14.96 -14.65
CA LEU A 853 16.67 -15.42 -14.27
C LEU A 853 16.42 -16.96 -14.03
N PHE A 854 17.07 -17.96 -14.67
CA PHE A 854 17.07 -19.39 -14.22
C PHE A 854 18.38 -20.20 -14.49
N PRO A 855 19.08 -20.69 -13.45
CA PRO A 855 19.16 -22.12 -13.28
C PRO A 855 18.82 -22.48 -11.84
N ALA A 856 17.62 -23.00 -11.69
CA ALA A 856 17.40 -24.09 -10.75
C ALA A 856 17.95 -25.38 -11.38
N GLU A 857 18.42 -26.28 -10.52
CA GLU A 857 18.82 -27.64 -10.88
C GLU A 857 17.57 -28.56 -10.89
N VAL A 858 17.46 -29.51 -11.83
CA VAL A 858 17.64 -30.97 -11.66
C VAL A 858 16.51 -31.67 -10.86
N GLU A 859 16.21 -32.92 -11.25
CA GLU A 859 15.10 -33.79 -10.80
C GLU A 859 14.93 -33.99 -9.28
#